data_AF-A0A563VQM5-F1
#
_entry.id   AF-A0A563VQM5-F1
#
_cell.length_a   1.000
_cell.length_b   1.000
_cell.length_c   1.000
_cell.angle_alpha   90.00
_cell.angle_beta   90.00
_cell.angle_gamma   90.00
#
_symmetry.space_group_name_H-M   'P 1'
#
loop_
_entity.id
_entity.type
_entity.pdbx_description
1 polymer ?
#
loop_
_entity_poly.entity_id
_entity_poly.type
_entity_poly.pdbx_seq_one_letter_code
_entity_poly.pdbx_strand_id
1 'polypeptide(L)'
;MTNQNQIDSAENQTPELPENLEQKLETALLQTAQDINTPDIGVSVGVVTPEGKWNGATGLSNLETQEATQPDDLFKIASISKAYTSTVILKLQEQGKPRLDDTIDKWLPEIAEKITNGENLTIRQLLDGTGGVWDYFNLDGEFLPDFIADYLSGSNRDWQPEELVTYAFDKPAFSGSDSTEKWTYTNTGNLIAALIAEKATGEPFKQILDEEILEPLGLDNTFFTTEDVSLEKLAKGYDDILTGNGNIGQDGNLEDYTAVNTEISYGSGSIVSSAEDVAKFFDSLASGALLSPESTAEIFNYVDTGFNRSRTQLDKFGLGVYPSQLPWGETRSMDGSQFGYRSQVDYFSSSDTTISILANRGILGNPQTILVIEAYKASIANTLGLNDNLAINGTETDNYLTGTSNNDVINGRDGNDILVGKKGLDALDGGKGDDFLSAGAGNDYLFGKEGDDNLYGGKDDDFLNGGVGNDLLQGGKGSDFLVGGDGQDLLQGGKDDDLLSGGAGNDLVRDTQGNNSLYGNDGDDLLFAGSGNDRLYGDAGSDRAFANAGNDQLFGGKGDDYLNSGKGDDNLIGGEGNDTLIGLSGSNTLTGGAGSDRFILSEDGTNTITDFTQGKDLLELPENISFSDLDISQGSGDHANNTLITFNSETLAVLNNINSEDISQSDFEDTTQTLSFPKPTGDHAVGTTSYHFIDPEREETYTEDPDDKREITAKVWYPSENTSSTTAPYMSENLSNALATAVGIPPQDFTDITQSIPTNSIANAPIAKTKSEYPVLFLSHGFGGLPELNTIKAEELASQGYVVIALNHTYDSTVNLFPDGRVITQSPTFGGFLGASENPELFAESIDIRAKDAQFVLDELEEIDTEENSTDLFGEKLDLDRVGILGYSLGGATAAKVLAEDSRFKAGINLDGGLFGDVASASLSQPFLTFNNEAFSTGNSSDPLDKDFNQIQQSFVENLQNEGYEVTISGTTHSDFNDIPFLSSFLANSGIELGALGTILDANANNSEDFEPTDPELTARIINDYTTAFFEQHLNDRESPLLAGETSPYSEVMFQSYNVNSPEPQFGTVNADVLEIDSTDQLVFAGEGNDLIDATTSNSNNRLYGGDGDDTLILGTGDPLRGSRGDRIVADAGADLLFVGKGGDNTLTGGTGADQFWIAVAKIPSSPNIVTDYNPTEDIIGISGLGIGFEELNLTQQEDDVLIQANGRDLAIFQGVTTDNLGADNFVFA
;
A
#
# COMPACT_ATOMS: atom_id res chain seq x y z
N MET A 1 39.93 -65.10 8.07
CA MET A 1 40.77 -64.10 8.77
C MET A 1 40.01 -62.81 8.69
N THR A 2 39.41 -62.49 9.82
CA THR A 2 38.65 -61.30 10.15
C THR A 2 39.54 -60.05 10.11
N ASN A 3 38.91 -58.94 9.72
CA ASN A 3 39.11 -57.54 10.14
C ASN A 3 37.96 -56.82 9.41
N GLN A 4 36.80 -56.51 10.00
CA GLN A 4 36.55 -55.93 11.32
C GLN A 4 37.47 -54.74 11.57
N ASN A 5 37.26 -53.68 10.80
CA ASN A 5 37.73 -52.33 11.11
C ASN A 5 36.49 -51.45 11.28
N GLN A 6 36.26 -51.10 12.55
CA GLN A 6 35.78 -49.81 13.02
C GLN A 6 34.52 -49.27 12.35
N ILE A 7 33.37 -49.73 12.85
CA ILE A 7 32.33 -48.78 13.24
C ILE A 7 32.72 -48.37 14.66
N ASP A 8 33.71 -47.48 14.77
CA ASP A 8 33.88 -46.69 15.98
C ASP A 8 32.89 -45.54 15.83
N SER A 9 32.16 -45.27 16.91
CA SER A 9 31.28 -44.14 17.15
C SER A 9 31.96 -42.80 16.79
N ALA A 10 31.93 -42.43 15.52
CA ALA A 10 32.05 -41.05 15.09
C ALA A 10 30.61 -40.54 15.02
N GLU A 11 30.28 -39.56 15.86
CA GLU A 11 29.16 -38.66 15.63
C GLU A 11 29.22 -38.25 14.15
N ASN A 12 28.30 -38.78 13.36
CA ASN A 12 28.19 -38.52 11.94
C ASN A 12 27.49 -37.16 11.78
N GLN A 13 28.06 -36.12 12.38
CA GLN A 13 27.57 -34.76 12.23
C GLN A 13 27.99 -34.30 10.83
N THR A 14 27.03 -34.35 9.90
CA THR A 14 27.07 -33.52 8.69
C THR A 14 27.46 -32.11 9.13
N PRO A 15 28.50 -31.50 8.53
CA PRO A 15 28.93 -30.15 8.92
C PRO A 15 27.78 -29.15 8.73
N GLU A 16 27.78 -28.07 9.52
CA GLU A 16 26.88 -26.94 9.29
C GLU A 16 27.27 -26.21 7.99
N LEU A 17 26.33 -25.49 7.39
CA LEU A 17 26.57 -24.69 6.19
C LEU A 17 27.58 -23.56 6.46
N PRO A 18 28.19 -22.98 5.41
CA PRO A 18 28.99 -21.78 5.57
C PRO A 18 28.18 -20.65 6.23
N GLU A 19 28.75 -19.98 7.25
CA GLU A 19 28.08 -18.93 8.05
C GLU A 19 27.40 -17.83 7.21
N ASN A 20 27.98 -17.49 6.05
CA ASN A 20 27.41 -16.50 5.13
C ASN A 20 26.14 -16.99 4.41
N LEU A 21 25.99 -18.30 4.21
CA LEU A 21 24.81 -18.89 3.60
C LEU A 21 23.72 -19.11 4.65
N GLU A 22 24.09 -19.50 5.86
CA GLU A 22 23.16 -19.58 7.00
C GLU A 22 22.48 -18.24 7.26
N GLN A 23 23.23 -17.14 7.29
CA GLN A 23 22.66 -15.79 7.47
C GLN A 23 21.68 -15.41 6.36
N LYS A 24 21.96 -15.81 5.11
CA LYS A 24 21.04 -15.56 3.99
C LYS A 24 19.76 -16.37 4.10
N LEU A 25 19.87 -17.65 4.49
CA LEU A 25 18.71 -18.52 4.71
C LEU A 25 17.86 -18.04 5.88
N GLU A 26 18.47 -17.58 6.97
CA GLU A 26 17.77 -16.98 8.10
C GLU A 26 17.06 -15.69 7.70
N THR A 27 17.72 -14.82 6.93
CA THR A 27 17.11 -13.58 6.44
C THR A 27 15.94 -13.89 5.51
N ALA A 28 16.12 -14.81 4.57
CA ALA A 28 15.07 -15.22 3.64
C ALA A 28 13.87 -15.83 4.38
N LEU A 29 14.12 -16.65 5.40
CA LEU A 29 13.06 -17.25 6.22
C LEU A 29 12.26 -16.18 6.97
N LEU A 30 12.94 -15.22 7.61
CA LEU A 30 12.29 -14.16 8.38
C LEU A 30 11.53 -13.20 7.48
N GLN A 31 12.14 -12.79 6.36
CA GLN A 31 11.49 -11.91 5.38
C GLN A 31 10.22 -12.58 4.83
N THR A 32 10.31 -13.85 4.40
CA THR A 32 9.13 -14.58 3.92
C THR A 32 8.02 -14.67 4.98
N ALA A 33 8.35 -14.74 6.27
CA ALA A 33 7.34 -14.76 7.34
C ALA A 33 6.64 -13.41 7.51
N GLN A 34 7.37 -12.31 7.33
CA GLN A 34 6.85 -10.94 7.36
C GLN A 34 5.99 -10.67 6.13
N ASP A 35 6.55 -10.91 4.95
CA ASP A 35 5.94 -10.78 3.62
C ASP A 35 4.54 -11.41 3.53
N ILE A 36 4.39 -12.64 4.02
CA ILE A 36 3.13 -13.37 3.91
C ILE A 36 2.18 -13.13 5.10
N ASN A 37 2.54 -12.21 6.03
CA ASN A 37 1.90 -11.94 7.31
C ASN A 37 1.33 -13.19 8.01
N THR A 38 2.22 -14.16 8.29
CA THR A 38 1.87 -15.34 9.08
C THR A 38 2.64 -15.44 10.39
N PRO A 39 2.78 -14.36 11.19
CA PRO A 39 3.54 -14.39 12.45
C PRO A 39 2.99 -15.44 13.44
N ASP A 40 1.72 -15.79 13.30
CA ASP A 40 1.03 -16.78 14.10
C ASP A 40 1.25 -18.23 13.66
N ILE A 41 1.75 -18.46 12.43
CA ILE A 41 2.00 -19.81 11.93
C ILE A 41 3.42 -20.20 12.31
N GLY A 42 3.53 -21.17 13.21
CA GLY A 42 4.80 -21.81 13.51
C GLY A 42 5.30 -22.63 12.33
N VAL A 43 6.42 -22.22 11.75
CA VAL A 43 7.07 -22.89 10.63
C VAL A 43 8.49 -23.30 11.03
N SER A 44 8.86 -24.53 10.70
CA SER A 44 10.22 -25.06 10.85
C SER A 44 10.73 -25.56 9.50
N VAL A 45 11.93 -25.15 9.12
CA VAL A 45 12.59 -25.51 7.86
C VAL A 45 13.85 -26.30 8.15
N GLY A 46 14.07 -27.38 7.40
CA GLY A 46 15.26 -28.20 7.42
C GLY A 46 15.87 -28.27 6.03
N VAL A 47 17.18 -28.03 5.93
CA VAL A 47 17.95 -28.08 4.68
C VAL A 47 19.14 -29.02 4.86
N VAL A 48 19.30 -29.95 3.92
CA VAL A 48 20.48 -30.82 3.83
C VAL A 48 21.05 -30.69 2.42
N THR A 49 22.33 -30.34 2.33
CA THR A 49 23.09 -30.21 1.07
C THR A 49 24.36 -31.05 1.15
N PRO A 50 25.10 -31.23 0.05
CA PRO A 50 26.42 -31.87 0.08
C PRO A 50 27.46 -31.07 0.89
N GLU A 51 27.25 -29.77 1.08
CA GLU A 51 28.18 -28.86 1.76
C GLU A 51 27.94 -28.77 3.27
N GLY A 52 26.71 -29.08 3.69
CA GLY A 52 26.31 -29.05 5.09
C GLY A 52 24.79 -29.05 5.26
N LYS A 53 24.35 -28.92 6.51
CA LYS A 53 22.94 -28.81 6.89
C LYS A 53 22.64 -27.44 7.50
N TRP A 54 21.36 -27.09 7.57
CA TRP A 54 20.84 -25.93 8.27
C TRP A 54 19.40 -26.19 8.69
N ASN A 55 18.97 -25.59 9.80
CA ASN A 55 17.57 -25.55 10.20
C ASN A 55 17.22 -24.16 10.73
N GLY A 56 16.01 -23.71 10.42
CA GLY A 56 15.47 -22.44 10.85
C GLY A 56 14.02 -22.58 11.31
N ALA A 57 13.52 -21.59 12.02
CA ALA A 57 12.13 -21.53 12.42
C ALA A 57 11.62 -20.09 12.53
N THR A 58 10.33 -19.92 12.34
CA THR A 58 9.63 -18.64 12.46
C THR A 58 8.20 -18.87 12.98
N GLY A 59 7.55 -17.78 13.39
CA GLY A 59 6.20 -17.77 13.96
C GLY A 59 6.05 -18.51 15.30
N LEU A 60 4.81 -18.85 15.67
CA LEU A 60 4.46 -19.36 16.99
C LEU A 60 4.16 -20.86 17.02
N SER A 61 4.86 -21.62 17.86
CA SER A 61 4.58 -23.04 18.09
C SER A 61 3.36 -23.23 18.99
N ASN A 62 2.99 -22.20 19.77
CA ASN A 62 1.76 -22.16 20.54
C ASN A 62 1.24 -20.72 20.67
N LEU A 63 0.12 -20.44 19.99
CA LEU A 63 -0.57 -19.16 19.99
C LEU A 63 -1.08 -18.73 21.36
N GLU A 64 -1.51 -19.68 22.21
CA GLU A 64 -2.09 -19.35 23.52
C GLU A 64 -1.03 -18.87 24.51
N THR A 65 0.15 -19.48 24.46
CA THR A 65 1.27 -19.13 25.32
C THR A 65 2.23 -18.13 24.69
N GLN A 66 2.00 -17.78 23.42
CA GLN A 66 2.90 -16.93 22.62
C GLN A 66 4.33 -17.49 22.59
N GLU A 67 4.45 -18.82 22.53
CA GLU A 67 5.75 -19.50 22.45
C GLU A 67 6.22 -19.52 21.00
N ALA A 68 7.40 -18.96 20.76
CA ALA A 68 8.02 -18.92 19.44
C ALA A 68 8.52 -20.30 19.02
N THR A 69 8.27 -20.65 17.76
CA THR A 69 8.76 -21.89 17.14
C THR A 69 10.27 -21.94 17.17
N GLN A 70 10.81 -23.07 17.61
CA GLN A 70 12.24 -23.36 17.59
C GLN A 70 12.60 -24.31 16.43
N PRO A 71 13.83 -24.23 15.87
CA PRO A 71 14.25 -25.13 14.79
C PRO A 71 14.22 -26.62 15.12
N ASP A 72 14.19 -26.98 16.40
CA ASP A 72 14.11 -28.36 16.89
C ASP A 72 12.75 -28.72 17.52
N ASP A 73 11.74 -27.86 17.32
CA ASP A 73 10.36 -28.18 17.64
C ASP A 73 9.85 -29.33 16.77
N LEU A 74 8.88 -30.05 17.32
CA LEU A 74 8.33 -31.26 16.76
C LEU A 74 6.97 -30.95 16.13
N PHE A 75 6.73 -31.47 14.93
CA PHE A 75 5.46 -31.33 14.21
C PHE A 75 4.94 -32.70 13.81
N LYS A 76 3.62 -32.85 13.71
CA LYS A 76 3.05 -34.03 13.06
C LYS A 76 3.34 -33.95 11.56
N ILE A 77 4.12 -34.89 11.04
CA ILE A 77 4.51 -34.90 9.62
C ILE A 77 3.47 -35.60 8.73
N ALA A 78 2.37 -36.05 9.34
CA ALA A 78 1.22 -36.63 8.67
C ALA A 78 1.63 -37.64 7.59
N SER A 79 1.14 -37.48 6.35
CA SER A 79 1.35 -38.44 5.27
C SER A 79 2.81 -38.73 4.95
N ILE A 80 3.78 -37.85 5.25
CA ILE A 80 5.23 -38.13 5.10
C ILE A 80 5.63 -39.43 5.82
N SER A 81 4.90 -39.81 6.87
CA SER A 81 5.02 -41.10 7.57
C SER A 81 4.98 -42.33 6.66
N LYS A 82 4.32 -42.26 5.49
CA LYS A 82 4.24 -43.39 4.55
C LYS A 82 5.60 -43.77 3.99
N ALA A 83 6.50 -42.80 3.75
CA ALA A 83 7.85 -43.07 3.27
C ALA A 83 8.68 -43.85 4.31
N TYR A 84 8.54 -43.51 5.60
CA TYR A 84 9.15 -44.27 6.69
C TYR A 84 8.64 -45.71 6.72
N THR A 85 7.32 -45.90 6.65
CA THR A 85 6.70 -47.23 6.62
C THR A 85 7.18 -48.06 5.43
N SER A 86 7.18 -47.49 4.23
CA SER A 86 7.69 -48.18 3.03
C SER A 86 9.16 -48.57 3.17
N THR A 87 9.97 -47.70 3.76
CA THR A 87 11.41 -47.94 3.97
C THR A 87 11.64 -49.08 4.95
N VAL A 88 10.87 -49.14 6.05
CA VAL A 88 10.87 -50.30 6.97
C VAL A 88 10.57 -51.59 6.21
N ILE A 89 9.53 -51.60 5.37
CA ILE A 89 9.16 -52.79 4.58
C ILE A 89 10.31 -53.26 3.69
N LEU A 90 10.94 -52.35 2.95
CA LEU A 90 12.09 -52.69 2.09
C LEU A 90 13.27 -53.21 2.91
N LYS A 91 13.58 -52.59 4.06
CA LYS A 91 14.65 -53.01 4.95
C LYS A 91 14.46 -54.44 5.45
N LEU A 92 13.24 -54.77 5.88
CA LEU A 92 12.89 -56.13 6.31
C LEU A 92 13.02 -57.14 5.16
N GLN A 93 12.67 -56.76 3.92
CA GLN A 93 12.83 -57.60 2.73
C GLN A 93 14.31 -57.87 2.42
N GLU A 94 15.19 -56.86 2.49
CA GLU A 94 16.65 -57.01 2.31
C GLU A 94 17.27 -57.99 3.32
N GLN A 95 16.78 -57.95 4.56
CA GLN A 95 17.23 -58.84 5.64
C GLN A 95 16.74 -60.29 5.50
N GLY A 96 15.87 -60.57 4.52
CA GLY A 96 15.30 -61.91 4.31
C GLY A 96 14.38 -62.35 5.45
N LYS A 97 13.83 -61.41 6.24
CA LYS A 97 12.71 -61.65 7.17
C LYS A 97 11.49 -62.16 6.36
N PRO A 98 10.53 -62.92 6.92
CA PRO A 98 9.63 -63.77 6.14
C PRO A 98 8.93 -62.98 5.03
N ARG A 99 8.80 -63.59 3.83
CA ARG A 99 8.17 -62.99 2.66
C ARG A 99 6.87 -62.32 3.08
N LEU A 100 6.84 -60.99 3.06
CA LEU A 100 5.75 -60.20 3.61
C LEU A 100 4.43 -60.50 2.88
N ASP A 101 4.51 -60.84 1.60
CA ASP A 101 3.39 -61.38 0.80
C ASP A 101 2.85 -62.71 1.36
N ASP A 102 3.70 -63.61 1.86
CA ASP A 102 3.26 -64.86 2.52
C ASP A 102 2.53 -64.57 3.86
N THR A 103 2.75 -63.39 4.46
CA THR A 103 2.04 -62.94 5.66
C THR A 103 0.65 -62.40 5.30
N ILE A 104 0.51 -61.70 4.16
CA ILE A 104 -0.78 -61.29 3.59
C ILE A 104 -1.66 -62.52 3.37
N ASP A 105 -1.12 -63.54 2.69
CA ASP A 105 -1.82 -64.79 2.38
C ASP A 105 -2.27 -65.57 3.64
N LYS A 106 -1.60 -65.38 4.79
CA LYS A 106 -1.95 -66.05 6.06
C LYS A 106 -2.91 -65.24 6.92
N TRP A 107 -2.79 -63.92 6.90
CA TRP A 107 -3.52 -63.04 7.81
C TRP A 107 -4.82 -62.52 7.21
N LEU A 108 -4.88 -62.31 5.89
CA LEU A 108 -6.05 -61.77 5.18
C LEU A 108 -6.53 -62.66 4.00
N PRO A 109 -6.64 -63.99 4.15
CA PRO A 109 -6.87 -64.90 3.03
C PRO A 109 -8.21 -64.69 2.30
N GLU A 110 -9.29 -64.42 3.03
CA GLU A 110 -10.63 -64.21 2.46
C GLU A 110 -10.77 -62.83 1.79
N ILE A 111 -9.91 -61.89 2.18
CA ILE A 111 -9.93 -60.50 1.75
C ILE A 111 -9.07 -60.32 0.49
N ALA A 112 -7.88 -60.93 0.46
CA ALA A 112 -7.03 -60.99 -0.73
C ALA A 112 -7.78 -61.65 -1.91
N GLU A 113 -8.57 -62.70 -1.65
CA GLU A 113 -9.37 -63.39 -2.69
C GLU A 113 -10.51 -62.51 -3.26
N LYS A 114 -11.12 -61.63 -2.45
CA LYS A 114 -12.23 -60.74 -2.87
C LYS A 114 -11.79 -59.62 -3.82
N ILE A 115 -10.58 -59.09 -3.63
CA ILE A 115 -10.10 -57.88 -4.34
C ILE A 115 -9.46 -58.20 -5.68
N THR A 116 -8.64 -59.25 -5.73
CA THR A 116 -7.77 -59.52 -6.87
C THR A 116 -8.43 -60.43 -7.93
N ASN A 117 -9.70 -60.80 -7.75
CA ASN A 117 -10.37 -61.83 -8.57
C ASN A 117 -9.56 -63.15 -8.68
N GLY A 118 -8.80 -63.50 -7.64
CA GLY A 118 -8.00 -64.73 -7.57
C GLY A 118 -6.52 -64.60 -7.95
N GLU A 119 -5.97 -63.39 -8.06
CA GLU A 119 -4.52 -63.12 -8.11
C GLU A 119 -3.95 -62.85 -6.69
N ASN A 120 -2.63 -62.96 -6.48
CA ASN A 120 -2.06 -62.67 -5.16
C ASN A 120 -1.85 -61.15 -4.99
N LEU A 121 -2.41 -60.57 -3.92
CA LEU A 121 -2.16 -59.18 -3.51
C LEU A 121 -0.74 -59.08 -2.94
N THR A 122 0.05 -58.16 -3.46
CA THR A 122 1.43 -57.93 -2.99
C THR A 122 1.50 -56.72 -2.06
N ILE A 123 2.49 -56.71 -1.16
CA ILE A 123 2.73 -55.55 -0.29
C ILE A 123 3.06 -54.29 -1.10
N ARG A 124 3.69 -54.47 -2.27
CA ARG A 124 3.98 -53.37 -3.20
C ARG A 124 2.70 -52.70 -3.72
N GLN A 125 1.71 -53.50 -4.12
CA GLN A 125 0.43 -52.96 -4.60
C GLN A 125 -0.32 -52.18 -3.51
N LEU A 126 -0.19 -52.59 -2.24
CA LEU A 126 -0.76 -51.86 -1.11
C LEU A 126 -0.09 -50.49 -0.92
N LEU A 127 1.25 -50.45 -0.93
CA LEU A 127 2.01 -49.20 -0.74
C LEU A 127 1.90 -48.23 -1.92
N ASP A 128 1.68 -48.73 -3.14
CA ASP A 128 1.48 -47.91 -4.33
C ASP A 128 0.03 -47.44 -4.51
N GLY A 129 -0.93 -47.91 -3.71
CA GLY A 129 -2.36 -47.59 -3.91
C GLY A 129 -3.01 -48.30 -5.11
N THR A 130 -2.32 -49.28 -5.73
CA THR A 130 -2.84 -50.10 -6.84
C THR A 130 -3.51 -51.39 -6.37
N GLY A 131 -3.51 -51.64 -5.07
CA GLY A 131 -4.09 -52.82 -4.44
C GLY A 131 -5.61 -52.81 -4.39
N GLY A 132 -6.28 -51.74 -4.81
CA GLY A 132 -7.75 -51.66 -4.81
C GLY A 132 -8.35 -51.75 -3.41
N VAL A 133 -7.77 -51.03 -2.45
CA VAL A 133 -8.24 -50.97 -1.05
C VAL A 133 -8.78 -49.58 -0.78
N TRP A 134 -10.01 -49.50 -0.27
CA TRP A 134 -10.64 -48.23 0.05
C TRP A 134 -9.88 -47.49 1.16
N ASP A 135 -9.82 -46.16 1.07
CA ASP A 135 -9.21 -45.34 2.10
C ASP A 135 -10.11 -45.30 3.35
N TYR A 136 -9.57 -45.68 4.52
CA TYR A 136 -10.37 -45.74 5.74
C TYR A 136 -10.82 -44.36 6.23
N PHE A 137 -10.25 -43.27 5.70
CA PHE A 137 -10.75 -41.91 5.92
C PHE A 137 -11.98 -41.54 5.07
N ASN A 138 -12.19 -42.19 3.92
CA ASN A 138 -13.24 -41.84 2.95
C ASN A 138 -14.51 -42.72 3.05
N LEU A 139 -14.85 -43.23 4.24
CA LEU A 139 -15.94 -44.18 4.41
C LEU A 139 -17.31 -43.45 4.43
N ASP A 140 -18.06 -43.50 3.32
CA ASP A 140 -19.36 -42.84 3.11
C ASP A 140 -20.37 -42.90 4.28
N GLY A 141 -20.91 -41.72 4.63
CA GLY A 141 -22.27 -41.33 5.06
C GLY A 141 -23.14 -42.20 5.99
N GLU A 142 -23.15 -43.53 5.87
CA GLU A 142 -23.98 -44.41 6.70
C GLU A 142 -23.35 -44.75 8.06
N PHE A 143 -22.05 -44.48 8.24
CA PHE A 143 -21.34 -44.58 9.53
C PHE A 143 -20.67 -43.27 9.99
N LEU A 144 -20.67 -42.24 9.13
CA LEU A 144 -20.28 -40.88 9.51
C LEU A 144 -20.92 -40.44 10.85
N PRO A 145 -22.18 -40.77 11.19
CA PRO A 145 -22.77 -40.33 12.44
C PRO A 145 -22.10 -40.88 13.70
N ASP A 146 -21.52 -42.08 13.71
CA ASP A 146 -20.90 -42.65 14.92
C ASP A 146 -19.42 -42.26 15.04
N PHE A 147 -18.68 -42.19 13.92
CA PHE A 147 -17.29 -41.70 13.90
C PHE A 147 -17.22 -40.19 14.14
N ILE A 148 -18.09 -39.39 13.47
CA ILE A 148 -18.21 -37.95 13.72
C ILE A 148 -18.88 -37.68 15.06
N ALA A 149 -19.84 -38.47 15.55
CA ALA A 149 -20.35 -38.27 16.92
C ALA A 149 -19.31 -38.63 17.99
N ASP A 150 -18.48 -39.67 17.80
CA ASP A 150 -17.40 -39.96 18.75
C ASP A 150 -16.30 -38.87 18.69
N TYR A 151 -15.97 -38.37 17.49
CA TYR A 151 -15.05 -37.26 17.23
C TYR A 151 -15.53 -35.91 17.79
N LEU A 152 -16.78 -35.53 17.52
CA LEU A 152 -17.40 -34.28 18.03
C LEU A 152 -17.79 -34.35 19.51
N SER A 153 -17.93 -35.54 20.09
CA SER A 153 -18.25 -35.70 21.53
C SER A 153 -17.05 -36.02 22.41
N GLY A 154 -15.85 -36.17 21.82
CA GLY A 154 -14.62 -36.50 22.55
C GLY A 154 -14.64 -37.89 23.21
N SER A 155 -15.48 -38.82 22.75
CA SER A 155 -15.46 -40.19 23.25
C SER A 155 -14.32 -40.99 22.61
N ASN A 156 -13.25 -41.20 23.38
CA ASN A 156 -12.17 -42.16 23.09
C ASN A 156 -12.73 -43.58 22.87
N ARG A 157 -13.07 -43.89 21.62
CA ARG A 157 -13.21 -45.27 21.20
C ARG A 157 -11.87 -45.71 20.60
N ASP A 158 -11.13 -46.53 21.34
CA ASP A 158 -9.86 -47.13 20.91
C ASP A 158 -10.09 -48.16 19.79
N TRP A 159 -10.30 -47.69 18.55
CA TRP A 159 -10.38 -48.56 17.38
C TRP A 159 -9.06 -49.32 17.24
N GLN A 160 -9.12 -50.64 17.26
CA GLN A 160 -7.90 -51.43 17.04
C GLN A 160 -7.54 -51.36 15.54
N PRO A 161 -6.26 -51.20 15.17
CA PRO A 161 -5.81 -51.17 13.78
C PRO A 161 -6.40 -52.29 12.90
N GLU A 162 -6.55 -53.51 13.43
CA GLU A 162 -7.15 -54.63 12.70
C GLU A 162 -8.65 -54.52 12.41
N GLU A 163 -9.40 -53.73 13.19
CA GLU A 163 -10.82 -53.46 12.96
C GLU A 163 -11.01 -52.54 11.76
N LEU A 164 -10.15 -51.52 11.62
CA LEU A 164 -10.13 -50.61 10.47
C LEU A 164 -9.79 -51.35 9.17
N VAL A 165 -8.80 -52.25 9.23
CA VAL A 165 -8.44 -53.12 8.10
C VAL A 165 -9.64 -53.94 7.65
N THR A 166 -10.30 -54.65 8.56
CA THR A 166 -11.45 -55.51 8.20
C THR A 166 -12.57 -54.72 7.52
N TYR A 167 -12.81 -53.48 7.94
CA TYR A 167 -13.88 -52.63 7.41
C TYR A 167 -13.58 -52.07 6.02
N ALA A 168 -12.37 -51.54 5.80
CA ALA A 168 -11.94 -50.99 4.51
C ALA A 168 -12.05 -52.02 3.37
N PHE A 169 -12.02 -53.31 3.71
CA PHE A 169 -12.12 -54.43 2.78
C PHE A 169 -13.54 -54.93 2.47
N ASP A 170 -14.57 -54.48 3.19
CA ASP A 170 -15.97 -54.89 2.96
C ASP A 170 -16.72 -53.95 2.00
N LYS A 171 -16.08 -52.89 1.50
CA LYS A 171 -16.61 -51.96 0.50
C LYS A 171 -16.00 -52.23 -0.89
N PRO A 172 -16.77 -52.11 -1.99
CA PRO A 172 -16.20 -52.22 -3.32
C PRO A 172 -15.30 -51.02 -3.59
N ALA A 173 -14.03 -51.26 -3.92
CA ALA A 173 -13.02 -50.22 -4.14
C ALA A 173 -13.31 -49.25 -5.31
N PHE A 174 -14.32 -49.55 -6.13
CA PHE A 174 -14.69 -48.78 -7.32
C PHE A 174 -16.22 -48.69 -7.43
N SER A 175 -16.83 -47.65 -6.86
CA SER A 175 -18.25 -47.34 -7.08
C SER A 175 -18.40 -46.13 -8.03
N GLY A 176 -18.04 -46.35 -9.29
CA GLY A 176 -18.23 -45.37 -10.37
C GLY A 176 -18.41 -46.10 -11.71
N SER A 177 -19.18 -45.53 -12.63
CA SER A 177 -19.57 -46.18 -13.89
C SER A 177 -18.45 -46.34 -14.94
N ASP A 178 -17.19 -46.04 -14.62
CA ASP A 178 -16.05 -46.22 -15.53
C ASP A 178 -15.06 -47.27 -14.99
N SER A 179 -15.01 -48.40 -15.66
CA SER A 179 -14.16 -49.56 -15.32
C SER A 179 -12.68 -49.37 -15.69
N THR A 180 -12.13 -48.16 -15.56
CA THR A 180 -10.78 -47.81 -16.06
C THR A 180 -9.82 -47.28 -15.01
N GLU A 181 -10.29 -46.85 -13.84
CA GLU A 181 -9.41 -46.41 -12.74
C GLU A 181 -8.74 -47.62 -12.06
N LYS A 182 -7.41 -47.56 -11.88
CA LYS A 182 -6.57 -48.65 -11.32
C LYS A 182 -5.78 -48.24 -10.07
N TRP A 183 -5.95 -47.01 -9.60
CA TRP A 183 -5.15 -46.42 -8.53
C TRP A 183 -6.05 -45.59 -7.60
N THR A 184 -5.75 -45.61 -6.30
CA THR A 184 -6.42 -44.79 -5.29
C THR A 184 -5.41 -44.41 -4.21
N TYR A 185 -5.34 -43.11 -3.87
CA TYR A 185 -4.59 -42.68 -2.69
C TYR A 185 -5.26 -43.28 -1.44
N THR A 186 -4.53 -44.11 -0.69
CA THR A 186 -5.13 -44.88 0.40
C THR A 186 -4.20 -44.94 1.60
N ASN A 187 -4.68 -44.45 2.74
CA ASN A 187 -3.97 -44.57 4.01
C ASN A 187 -3.99 -46.03 4.52
N THR A 188 -5.01 -46.79 4.11
CA THR A 188 -5.20 -48.20 4.48
C THR A 188 -4.03 -49.08 4.03
N GLY A 189 -3.41 -48.80 2.89
CA GLY A 189 -2.27 -49.56 2.38
C GLY A 189 -1.08 -49.56 3.35
N ASN A 190 -0.71 -48.38 3.85
CA ASN A 190 0.39 -48.21 4.80
C ASN A 190 0.05 -48.74 6.21
N LEU A 191 -1.20 -48.61 6.64
CA LEU A 191 -1.72 -49.26 7.86
C LEU A 191 -1.49 -50.78 7.82
N ILE A 192 -1.91 -51.42 6.73
CA ILE A 192 -1.75 -52.86 6.55
C ILE A 192 -0.27 -53.23 6.50
N ALA A 193 0.56 -52.44 5.82
CA ALA A 193 2.00 -52.67 5.74
C ALA A 193 2.66 -52.67 7.13
N ALA A 194 2.36 -51.67 7.97
CA ALA A 194 2.85 -51.60 9.33
C ALA A 194 2.45 -52.86 10.13
N LEU A 195 1.19 -53.28 10.07
CA LEU A 195 0.71 -54.49 10.77
C LEU A 195 1.33 -55.78 10.23
N ILE A 196 1.65 -55.84 8.93
CA ILE A 196 2.38 -56.97 8.34
C ILE A 196 3.81 -57.02 8.88
N ALA A 197 4.48 -55.88 9.01
CA ALA A 197 5.81 -55.82 9.61
C ALA A 197 5.80 -56.40 11.02
N GLU A 198 4.84 -55.99 11.86
CA GLU A 198 4.69 -56.53 13.22
C GLU A 198 4.45 -58.03 13.26
N LYS A 199 3.55 -58.52 12.39
CA LYS A 199 3.22 -59.96 12.34
C LYS A 199 4.38 -60.79 11.78
N ALA A 200 5.23 -60.20 10.94
CA ALA A 200 6.40 -60.84 10.37
C ALA A 200 7.58 -60.92 11.36
N THR A 201 7.78 -59.89 12.18
CA THR A 201 8.89 -59.82 13.15
C THR A 201 8.51 -60.34 14.54
N GLY A 202 7.23 -60.19 14.92
CA GLY A 202 6.74 -60.39 16.28
C GLY A 202 7.02 -59.20 17.22
N GLU A 203 7.43 -58.05 16.67
CA GLU A 203 7.79 -56.83 17.40
C GLU A 203 6.81 -55.69 17.04
N PRO A 204 6.53 -54.74 17.96
CA PRO A 204 5.71 -53.57 17.65
C PRO A 204 6.35 -52.69 16.56
N PHE A 205 5.55 -52.07 15.70
CA PHE A 205 6.04 -51.28 14.57
C PHE A 205 6.96 -50.14 15.01
N LYS A 206 6.62 -49.47 16.14
CA LYS A 206 7.50 -48.47 16.78
C LYS A 206 8.92 -49.00 16.99
N GLN A 207 9.05 -50.19 17.58
CA GLN A 207 10.37 -50.78 17.86
C GLN A 207 11.12 -51.08 16.55
N ILE A 208 10.42 -51.58 15.53
CA ILE A 208 11.01 -51.85 14.22
C ILE A 208 11.50 -50.55 13.58
N LEU A 209 10.70 -49.48 13.62
CA LEU A 209 11.06 -48.17 13.09
C LEU A 209 12.30 -47.60 13.81
N ASP A 210 12.31 -47.66 15.14
CA ASP A 210 13.42 -47.19 15.97
C ASP A 210 14.72 -47.93 15.59
N GLU A 211 14.72 -49.26 15.60
CA GLU A 211 15.93 -50.09 15.38
C GLU A 211 16.42 -50.08 13.92
N GLU A 212 15.51 -50.05 12.95
CA GLU A 212 15.85 -50.23 11.54
C GLU A 212 16.13 -48.89 10.82
N ILE A 213 15.57 -47.78 11.31
CA ILE A 213 15.61 -46.46 10.63
C ILE A 213 16.13 -45.34 11.54
N LEU A 214 15.48 -45.09 12.69
CA LEU A 214 15.77 -43.87 13.47
C LEU A 214 17.14 -43.93 14.16
N GLU A 215 17.43 -45.00 14.91
CA GLU A 215 18.73 -45.17 15.60
C GLU A 215 19.92 -45.23 14.62
N PRO A 216 19.85 -45.97 13.48
CA PRO A 216 20.94 -46.00 12.51
C PRO A 216 21.24 -44.66 11.85
N LEU A 217 20.24 -43.78 11.70
CA LEU A 217 20.37 -42.47 11.10
C LEU A 217 20.63 -41.35 12.13
N GLY A 218 20.46 -41.63 13.43
CA GLY A 218 20.56 -40.61 14.48
C GLY A 218 19.46 -39.55 14.40
N LEU A 219 18.23 -39.99 14.12
CA LEU A 219 17.03 -39.13 14.08
C LEU A 219 16.46 -38.98 15.49
N ASP A 220 17.18 -38.26 16.35
CA ASP A 220 16.88 -38.14 17.78
C ASP A 220 15.59 -37.35 18.08
N ASN A 221 15.13 -36.54 17.12
CA ASN A 221 13.91 -35.73 17.19
C ASN A 221 12.79 -36.30 16.30
N THR A 222 12.77 -37.61 16.06
CA THR A 222 11.66 -38.30 15.36
C THR A 222 11.05 -39.38 16.24
N PHE A 223 9.73 -39.43 16.32
CA PHE A 223 9.00 -40.36 17.19
C PHE A 223 7.75 -40.93 16.53
N PHE A 224 7.49 -42.21 16.76
CA PHE A 224 6.20 -42.81 16.46
C PHE A 224 5.25 -42.70 17.66
N THR A 225 4.07 -42.10 17.44
CA THR A 225 3.02 -41.99 18.46
C THR A 225 1.62 -42.21 17.87
N THR A 226 0.81 -42.98 18.59
CA THR A 226 -0.61 -43.23 18.28
C THR A 226 -1.56 -42.51 19.23
N GLU A 227 -1.03 -41.77 20.20
CA GLU A 227 -1.79 -40.96 21.14
C GLU A 227 -1.45 -39.48 20.88
N ASP A 228 -2.37 -38.58 21.24
CA ASP A 228 -2.04 -37.16 21.45
C ASP A 228 -1.18 -37.07 22.73
N VAL A 229 0.12 -37.35 22.56
CA VAL A 229 1.08 -37.34 23.65
C VAL A 229 1.53 -35.90 23.86
N SER A 230 1.54 -35.45 25.12
CA SER A 230 2.21 -34.21 25.53
C SER A 230 3.72 -34.40 25.44
N LEU A 231 4.25 -34.31 24.22
CA LEU A 231 5.68 -34.17 23.99
C LEU A 231 6.06 -32.71 24.31
N GLU A 232 7.14 -32.52 25.06
CA GLU A 232 7.58 -31.22 25.59
C GLU A 232 7.87 -30.18 24.50
N LYS A 233 8.00 -30.60 23.23
CA LYS A 233 8.31 -29.76 22.06
C LYS A 233 7.33 -29.90 20.89
N LEU A 234 6.19 -30.58 21.08
CA LEU A 234 5.22 -30.69 20.00
C LEU A 234 4.51 -29.35 19.82
N ALA A 235 4.74 -28.70 18.68
CA ALA A 235 4.02 -27.49 18.29
C ALA A 235 2.52 -27.79 18.29
N LYS A 236 1.72 -26.88 18.84
CA LYS A 236 0.28 -27.00 18.90
C LYS A 236 -0.30 -26.74 17.51
N GLY A 237 -1.14 -27.63 17.00
CA GLY A 237 -1.72 -27.53 15.66
C GLY A 237 -3.02 -26.73 15.65
N TYR A 238 -3.21 -25.92 14.61
CA TYR A 238 -4.34 -25.01 14.46
C TYR A 238 -5.11 -25.22 13.15
N ASP A 239 -6.45 -25.28 13.25
CA ASP A 239 -7.34 -25.41 12.10
C ASP A 239 -8.10 -24.10 11.87
N ASP A 240 -8.20 -23.68 10.61
CA ASP A 240 -9.11 -22.61 10.19
C ASP A 240 -10.52 -23.20 10.09
N ILE A 241 -11.25 -23.28 11.22
CA ILE A 241 -12.51 -24.05 11.24
C ILE A 241 -13.56 -23.45 10.29
N LEU A 242 -13.79 -24.13 9.16
CA LEU A 242 -15.13 -24.36 8.62
C LEU A 242 -15.90 -25.21 9.65
N THR A 243 -16.69 -24.59 10.52
CA THR A 243 -17.77 -25.36 11.16
C THR A 243 -18.74 -25.68 10.03
N GLY A 244 -19.38 -26.85 10.04
CA GLY A 244 -20.36 -27.25 9.02
C GLY A 244 -21.61 -26.34 8.89
N ASN A 245 -21.58 -25.14 9.47
CA ASN A 245 -22.57 -24.07 9.38
C ASN A 245 -21.98 -22.68 9.05
N GLY A 246 -20.69 -22.54 8.70
CA GLY A 246 -20.15 -21.26 8.19
C GLY A 246 -19.96 -20.14 9.22
N ASN A 247 -19.98 -20.43 10.53
CA ASN A 247 -19.63 -19.45 11.56
C ASN A 247 -18.28 -19.79 12.18
N ILE A 248 -17.40 -18.78 12.24
CA ILE A 248 -16.26 -18.71 13.14
C ILE A 248 -16.78 -18.40 14.54
N GLY A 249 -16.13 -18.91 15.59
CA GLY A 249 -16.46 -18.58 16.99
C GLY A 249 -16.50 -17.07 17.19
N GLN A 250 -17.60 -16.57 17.73
CA GLN A 250 -18.00 -15.15 17.78
C GLN A 250 -17.15 -14.25 18.69
N ASP A 251 -15.99 -14.71 19.18
CA ASP A 251 -15.45 -14.19 20.44
C ASP A 251 -13.95 -13.80 20.39
N GLY A 252 -13.26 -13.94 19.25
CA GLY A 252 -11.81 -13.67 19.20
C GLY A 252 -10.96 -14.54 20.15
N ASN A 253 -11.53 -15.63 20.67
CA ASN A 253 -10.85 -16.53 21.60
C ASN A 253 -10.09 -17.61 20.83
N LEU A 254 -8.75 -17.55 20.88
CA LEU A 254 -7.81 -18.52 20.28
C LEU A 254 -8.03 -19.99 20.74
N GLU A 255 -8.76 -20.22 21.85
CA GLU A 255 -9.07 -21.56 22.37
C GLU A 255 -9.95 -22.41 21.41
N ASP A 256 -10.74 -21.78 20.53
CA ASP A 256 -11.67 -22.48 19.64
C ASP A 256 -11.03 -23.08 18.37
N TYR A 257 -9.74 -22.80 18.09
CA TYR A 257 -9.04 -23.19 16.84
C TYR A 257 -8.01 -24.32 17.01
N THR A 258 -7.87 -24.87 18.22
CA THR A 258 -6.93 -25.97 18.46
C THR A 258 -7.40 -27.24 17.76
N ALA A 259 -6.55 -27.79 16.88
CA ALA A 259 -6.82 -29.06 16.22
C ALA A 259 -6.74 -30.22 17.22
N VAL A 260 -7.87 -30.89 17.47
CA VAL A 260 -7.93 -32.08 18.32
C VAL A 260 -7.72 -33.33 17.47
N ASN A 261 -6.58 -34.00 17.65
CA ASN A 261 -6.17 -35.14 16.84
C ASN A 261 -6.29 -36.45 17.63
N THR A 262 -7.52 -36.98 17.74
CA THR A 262 -7.78 -38.29 18.38
C THR A 262 -7.60 -39.49 17.44
N GLU A 263 -7.05 -39.26 16.25
CA GLU A 263 -6.98 -40.25 15.17
C GLU A 263 -5.83 -41.26 15.33
N ILE A 264 -6.11 -42.54 15.06
CA ILE A 264 -5.10 -43.60 14.95
C ILE A 264 -4.68 -43.73 13.47
N SER A 265 -3.65 -42.99 13.06
CA SER A 265 -3.07 -43.02 11.70
C SER A 265 -1.85 -43.94 11.59
N TYR A 266 -2.02 -45.17 12.08
CA TYR A 266 -0.96 -46.16 12.22
C TYR A 266 -0.29 -46.45 10.86
N GLY A 267 1.01 -46.17 10.73
CA GLY A 267 1.79 -46.36 9.51
C GLY A 267 1.57 -45.31 8.40
N SER A 268 0.50 -44.52 8.44
CA SER A 268 0.14 -43.53 7.42
C SER A 268 0.26 -42.07 7.86
N GLY A 269 0.27 -41.78 9.18
CA GLY A 269 0.28 -40.41 9.72
C GLY A 269 0.79 -40.24 11.16
N SER A 270 1.19 -41.32 11.84
CA SER A 270 1.52 -41.34 13.28
C SER A 270 2.98 -40.98 13.65
N ILE A 271 3.74 -40.34 12.75
CA ILE A 271 5.10 -39.88 13.06
C ILE A 271 5.08 -38.39 13.37
N VAL A 272 5.84 -38.02 14.40
CA VAL A 272 6.15 -36.64 14.78
C VAL A 272 7.65 -36.45 14.58
N SER A 273 8.06 -35.34 13.98
CA SER A 273 9.47 -35.07 13.71
C SER A 273 9.80 -33.59 13.73
N SER A 274 11.08 -33.26 13.93
CA SER A 274 11.65 -31.97 13.51
C SER A 274 11.87 -31.91 12.00
N ALA A 275 11.95 -30.71 11.43
CA ALA A 275 12.21 -30.51 10.00
C ALA A 275 13.58 -31.07 9.61
N GLU A 276 14.63 -30.78 10.39
CA GLU A 276 15.98 -31.29 10.15
C GLU A 276 16.03 -32.82 9.99
N ASP A 277 15.34 -33.57 10.87
CA ASP A 277 15.34 -35.02 10.81
C ASP A 277 14.52 -35.57 9.63
N VAL A 278 13.47 -34.88 9.20
CA VAL A 278 12.77 -35.20 7.94
C VAL A 278 13.72 -35.04 6.75
N ALA A 279 14.43 -33.91 6.66
CA ALA A 279 15.39 -33.68 5.59
C ALA A 279 16.51 -34.72 5.57
N LYS A 280 17.09 -35.09 6.73
CA LYS A 280 18.10 -36.15 6.85
C LYS A 280 17.59 -37.51 6.39
N PHE A 281 16.36 -37.87 6.75
CA PHE A 281 15.76 -39.14 6.34
C PHE A 281 15.65 -39.21 4.81
N PHE A 282 15.13 -38.17 4.16
CA PHE A 282 14.98 -38.12 2.71
C PHE A 282 16.32 -38.06 1.97
N ASP A 283 17.29 -37.30 2.48
CA ASP A 283 18.65 -37.29 1.94
C ASP A 283 19.31 -38.68 2.01
N SER A 284 19.16 -39.37 3.15
CA SER A 284 19.67 -40.75 3.33
C SER A 284 18.97 -41.77 2.43
N LEU A 285 17.69 -41.55 2.16
CA LEU A 285 16.88 -42.37 1.28
C LEU A 285 17.35 -42.23 -0.17
N ALA A 286 17.55 -40.99 -0.61
CA ALA A 286 17.91 -40.65 -1.98
C ALA A 286 19.38 -40.96 -2.31
N SER A 287 20.30 -40.68 -1.38
CA SER A 287 21.73 -40.99 -1.52
C SER A 287 22.05 -42.50 -1.49
N GLY A 288 21.09 -43.34 -1.10
CA GLY A 288 21.28 -44.78 -0.94
C GLY A 288 22.09 -45.16 0.30
N ALA A 289 22.18 -44.27 1.29
CA ALA A 289 22.83 -44.55 2.57
C ALA A 289 22.02 -45.55 3.41
N LEU A 290 20.69 -45.52 3.27
CA LEU A 290 19.77 -46.30 4.10
C LEU A 290 19.38 -47.67 3.51
N LEU A 291 19.32 -47.79 2.19
CA LEU A 291 18.88 -48.99 1.47
C LEU A 291 19.92 -49.42 0.42
N SER A 292 19.85 -50.67 -0.02
CA SER A 292 20.62 -51.13 -1.17
C SER A 292 20.26 -50.33 -2.44
N PRO A 293 21.16 -50.20 -3.42
CA PRO A 293 20.87 -49.51 -4.67
C PRO A 293 19.61 -50.03 -5.37
N GLU A 294 19.35 -51.35 -5.29
CA GLU A 294 18.13 -51.96 -5.83
C GLU A 294 16.86 -51.49 -5.09
N SER A 295 16.86 -51.46 -3.76
CA SER A 295 15.72 -51.02 -2.96
C SER A 295 15.53 -49.50 -2.96
N THR A 296 16.61 -48.72 -3.01
CA THR A 296 16.54 -47.27 -3.26
C THR A 296 15.89 -46.99 -4.61
N ALA A 297 16.30 -47.68 -5.68
CA ALA A 297 15.66 -47.54 -6.98
C ALA A 297 14.18 -47.97 -6.97
N GLU A 298 13.80 -48.89 -6.08
CA GLU A 298 12.43 -49.35 -5.93
C GLU A 298 11.50 -48.27 -5.37
N ILE A 299 11.97 -47.42 -4.45
CA ILE A 299 11.20 -46.26 -3.93
C ILE A 299 10.83 -45.30 -5.05
N PHE A 300 11.74 -45.08 -5.99
CA PHE A 300 11.57 -44.14 -7.08
C PHE A 300 10.99 -44.78 -8.36
N ASN A 301 10.53 -46.03 -8.27
CA ASN A 301 9.72 -46.64 -9.33
C ASN A 301 8.26 -46.26 -9.11
N TYR A 302 7.77 -45.31 -9.91
CA TYR A 302 6.41 -44.81 -9.82
C TYR A 302 5.41 -45.64 -10.64
N VAL A 303 4.18 -45.72 -10.15
CA VAL A 303 3.01 -46.13 -10.92
C VAL A 303 2.29 -44.90 -11.48
N ASP A 304 1.77 -45.01 -12.70
CA ASP A 304 0.89 -44.01 -13.30
C ASP A 304 -0.48 -44.06 -12.61
N THR A 305 -0.90 -42.95 -12.03
CA THR A 305 -2.15 -42.86 -11.25
C THR A 305 -3.36 -42.62 -12.14
N GLY A 306 -3.16 -42.10 -13.36
CA GLY A 306 -4.22 -41.65 -14.26
C GLY A 306 -4.98 -40.40 -13.81
N PHE A 307 -4.49 -39.68 -12.79
CA PHE A 307 -5.19 -38.55 -12.15
C PHE A 307 -4.63 -37.19 -12.62
N ASN A 308 -5.08 -36.72 -13.79
CA ASN A 308 -4.65 -35.42 -14.33
C ASN A 308 -5.74 -34.36 -14.08
N ARG A 309 -5.71 -33.71 -12.91
CA ARG A 309 -6.50 -32.50 -12.61
C ARG A 309 -5.56 -31.38 -12.20
N SER A 310 -5.82 -30.19 -12.72
CA SER A 310 -4.97 -28.99 -12.76
C SER A 310 -4.54 -28.37 -11.42
N ARG A 311 -4.64 -29.07 -10.29
CA ARG A 311 -4.16 -28.58 -8.97
C ARG A 311 -3.31 -29.55 -8.16
N THR A 312 -3.15 -30.80 -8.58
CA THR A 312 -2.27 -31.75 -7.89
C THR A 312 -1.48 -32.60 -8.89
N GLN A 313 -0.16 -32.43 -8.90
CA GLN A 313 0.81 -33.14 -9.75
C GLN A 313 0.93 -34.65 -9.41
N LEU A 314 -0.12 -35.32 -8.96
CA LEU A 314 -0.07 -36.74 -8.59
C LEU A 314 -0.27 -37.66 -9.80
N ASP A 315 0.26 -37.32 -10.98
CA ASP A 315 0.24 -38.20 -12.17
C ASP A 315 1.03 -39.51 -11.95
N LYS A 316 1.95 -39.50 -10.98
CA LYS A 316 2.82 -40.62 -10.63
C LYS A 316 2.99 -40.71 -9.11
N PHE A 317 2.95 -41.92 -8.56
CA PHE A 317 3.17 -42.17 -7.13
C PHE A 317 3.88 -43.51 -6.91
N GLY A 318 4.71 -43.64 -5.87
CA GLY A 318 5.38 -44.90 -5.56
C GLY A 318 5.94 -44.91 -4.15
N LEU A 319 5.58 -45.92 -3.35
CA LEU A 319 6.09 -46.13 -1.98
C LEU A 319 6.05 -44.89 -1.05
N GLY A 320 5.13 -43.95 -1.27
CA GLY A 320 5.01 -42.73 -0.47
C GLY A 320 5.49 -41.47 -1.20
N VAL A 321 6.36 -41.58 -2.20
CA VAL A 321 6.95 -40.43 -2.89
C VAL A 321 6.34 -40.25 -4.28
N TYR A 322 6.34 -39.01 -4.77
CA TYR A 322 5.95 -38.67 -6.14
C TYR A 322 7.01 -37.77 -6.79
N PRO A 323 7.16 -37.82 -8.13
CA PRO A 323 8.02 -36.86 -8.82
C PRO A 323 7.27 -35.54 -9.00
N SER A 324 7.93 -34.41 -8.81
CA SER A 324 7.40 -33.08 -9.10
C SER A 324 8.36 -32.29 -9.98
N GLN A 325 7.81 -31.35 -10.75
CA GLN A 325 8.57 -30.45 -11.60
C GLN A 325 8.43 -29.03 -11.03
N LEU A 326 9.55 -28.47 -10.59
CA LEU A 326 9.68 -27.09 -10.12
C LEU A 326 10.52 -26.27 -11.11
N PRO A 327 10.56 -24.92 -11.03
CA PRO A 327 11.40 -24.11 -11.91
C PRO A 327 12.90 -24.41 -11.67
N TRP A 328 13.25 -24.69 -10.42
CA TRP A 328 14.61 -24.99 -9.96
C TRP A 328 15.08 -26.43 -10.26
N GLY A 329 14.18 -27.36 -10.60
CA GLY A 329 14.54 -28.72 -11.03
C GLY A 329 13.49 -29.81 -10.78
N GLU A 330 13.84 -31.05 -11.18
CA GLU A 330 13.01 -32.24 -10.90
C GLU A 330 13.22 -32.68 -9.45
N THR A 331 12.13 -32.73 -8.70
CA THR A 331 12.13 -33.12 -7.28
C THR A 331 11.47 -34.46 -7.06
N ARG A 332 11.84 -35.06 -5.93
CA ARG A 332 11.16 -36.22 -5.36
C ARG A 332 10.53 -35.77 -4.07
N SER A 333 9.21 -35.74 -4.08
CA SER A 333 8.43 -34.92 -3.16
C SER A 333 7.45 -35.77 -2.37
N MET A 334 7.06 -35.22 -1.22
CA MET A 334 6.00 -35.77 -0.41
C MET A 334 5.35 -34.70 0.46
N ASP A 335 4.02 -34.66 0.43
CA ASP A 335 3.25 -33.77 1.30
C ASP A 335 2.61 -34.55 2.44
N GLY A 336 2.52 -33.90 3.59
CA GLY A 336 1.80 -34.33 4.76
C GLY A 336 0.71 -33.34 5.12
N SER A 337 -0.51 -33.86 5.26
CA SER A 337 -1.68 -33.12 5.70
C SER A 337 -2.38 -33.87 6.82
N GLN A 338 -2.59 -33.18 7.94
CA GLN A 338 -3.43 -33.58 9.06
C GLN A 338 -4.11 -32.32 9.63
N PHE A 339 -5.21 -32.46 10.36
CA PHE A 339 -5.81 -31.36 11.10
C PHE A 339 -4.77 -30.66 11.96
N GLY A 340 -4.61 -29.35 11.74
CA GLY A 340 -3.65 -28.52 12.43
C GLY A 340 -2.20 -28.61 11.98
N TYR A 341 -1.86 -29.39 10.94
CA TYR A 341 -0.46 -29.54 10.52
C TYR A 341 -0.31 -29.69 9.01
N ARG A 342 0.66 -29.00 8.45
CA ARG A 342 1.14 -29.21 7.08
C ARG A 342 2.61 -29.48 7.06
N SER A 343 3.02 -30.28 6.09
CA SER A 343 4.42 -30.60 5.89
C SER A 343 4.69 -30.91 4.44
N GLN A 344 5.87 -30.54 3.97
CA GLN A 344 6.36 -30.89 2.65
C GLN A 344 7.84 -31.21 2.74
N VAL A 345 8.30 -32.13 1.90
CA VAL A 345 9.71 -32.42 1.71
C VAL A 345 10.00 -32.65 0.24
N ASP A 346 11.06 -32.02 -0.24
CA ASP A 346 11.52 -32.04 -1.62
C ASP A 346 13.00 -32.40 -1.68
N TYR A 347 13.33 -33.50 -2.35
CA TYR A 347 14.70 -33.83 -2.71
C TYR A 347 14.98 -33.45 -4.17
N PHE A 348 15.88 -32.49 -4.36
CA PHE A 348 16.38 -32.00 -5.64
C PHE A 348 17.52 -32.89 -6.11
N SER A 349 17.22 -33.73 -7.12
CA SER A 349 18.11 -34.83 -7.53
C SER A 349 19.39 -34.40 -8.23
N SER A 350 19.45 -33.17 -8.71
CA SER A 350 20.59 -32.60 -9.44
C SER A 350 21.63 -31.92 -8.58
N SER A 351 21.18 -31.27 -7.51
CA SER A 351 22.00 -30.59 -6.52
C SER A 351 22.28 -31.45 -5.29
N ASP A 352 21.71 -32.66 -5.21
CA ASP A 352 21.73 -33.52 -4.02
C ASP A 352 21.30 -32.73 -2.76
N THR A 353 20.22 -31.95 -2.88
CA THR A 353 19.72 -31.09 -1.82
C THR A 353 18.32 -31.51 -1.39
N THR A 354 18.07 -31.55 -0.08
CA THR A 354 16.75 -31.79 0.51
C THR A 354 16.28 -30.56 1.26
N ILE A 355 15.04 -30.14 1.01
CA ILE A 355 14.34 -29.10 1.77
C ILE A 355 13.12 -29.76 2.40
N SER A 356 12.89 -29.54 3.69
CA SER A 356 11.67 -29.94 4.39
C SER A 356 11.08 -28.77 5.15
N ILE A 357 9.78 -28.56 5.04
CA ILE A 357 9.04 -27.46 5.67
C ILE A 357 7.90 -28.07 6.47
N LEU A 358 7.82 -27.76 7.76
CA LEU A 358 6.77 -28.20 8.67
C LEU A 358 6.05 -26.97 9.23
N ALA A 359 4.72 -26.98 9.22
CA ALA A 359 3.88 -25.90 9.71
C ALA A 359 2.80 -26.45 10.66
N ASN A 360 2.50 -25.71 11.74
CA ASN A 360 1.48 -26.08 12.74
C ASN A 360 0.08 -25.51 12.43
N ARG A 361 -0.23 -25.36 11.14
CA ARG A 361 -1.56 -24.97 10.65
C ARG A 361 -1.95 -25.83 9.45
N GLY A 362 -3.24 -26.13 9.26
CA GLY A 362 -3.76 -26.47 7.92
C GLY A 362 -4.88 -27.54 7.82
N ILE A 363 -5.84 -27.28 6.92
CA ILE A 363 -6.98 -28.17 6.54
C ILE A 363 -6.89 -28.61 5.06
N LEU A 364 -7.41 -29.82 4.77
CA LEU A 364 -7.48 -30.41 3.43
C LEU A 364 -8.18 -29.41 2.50
N GLY A 365 -7.44 -28.85 1.54
CA GLY A 365 -7.99 -27.92 0.55
C GLY A 365 -8.08 -26.46 0.99
N ASN A 366 -7.43 -26.03 2.08
CA ASN A 366 -7.16 -24.61 2.29
C ASN A 366 -6.00 -24.18 1.35
N PRO A 367 -6.24 -23.32 0.35
CA PRO A 367 -5.19 -22.82 -0.54
C PRO A 367 -4.08 -22.08 0.22
N GLN A 368 -4.43 -21.34 1.29
CA GLN A 368 -3.49 -20.48 2.02
C GLN A 368 -2.31 -21.26 2.59
N THR A 369 -2.53 -22.40 3.27
CA THR A 369 -1.41 -23.14 3.87
C THR A 369 -0.54 -23.87 2.84
N ILE A 370 -1.11 -24.24 1.70
CA ILE A 370 -0.34 -24.81 0.58
C ILE A 370 0.58 -23.71 0.04
N LEU A 371 0.03 -22.52 -0.21
CA LEU A 371 0.76 -21.36 -0.73
C LEU A 371 1.85 -20.88 0.24
N VAL A 372 1.61 -20.91 1.56
CA VAL A 372 2.63 -20.60 2.59
C VAL A 372 3.85 -21.52 2.46
N ILE A 373 3.63 -22.84 2.37
CA ILE A 373 4.74 -23.79 2.20
C ILE A 373 5.47 -23.57 0.87
N GLU A 374 4.72 -23.29 -0.21
CA GLU A 374 5.31 -22.99 -1.52
C GLU A 374 6.15 -21.71 -1.50
N ALA A 375 5.72 -20.66 -0.78
CA ALA A 375 6.48 -19.41 -0.60
C ALA A 375 7.81 -19.64 0.14
N TYR A 376 7.78 -20.34 1.28
CA TYR A 376 9.01 -20.71 2.00
C TYR A 376 9.92 -21.60 1.14
N LYS A 377 9.37 -22.57 0.41
CA LYS A 377 10.15 -23.43 -0.49
C LYS A 377 10.83 -22.61 -1.58
N ALA A 378 10.10 -21.71 -2.22
CA ALA A 378 10.60 -20.86 -3.30
C ALA A 378 11.72 -19.94 -2.81
N SER A 379 11.48 -19.24 -1.70
CA SER A 379 12.45 -18.34 -1.05
C SER A 379 13.75 -19.07 -0.71
N ILE A 380 13.66 -20.25 -0.10
CA ILE A 380 14.83 -21.06 0.28
C ILE A 380 15.53 -21.65 -0.95
N ALA A 381 14.79 -22.18 -1.93
CA ALA A 381 15.36 -22.74 -3.17
C ALA A 381 16.10 -21.66 -3.99
N ASN A 382 15.53 -20.46 -4.09
CA ASN A 382 16.16 -19.32 -4.75
C ASN A 382 17.44 -18.90 -4.00
N THR A 383 17.39 -18.80 -2.67
CA THR A 383 18.54 -18.44 -1.83
C THR A 383 19.70 -19.45 -1.96
N LEU A 384 19.39 -20.74 -2.11
CA LEU A 384 20.36 -21.80 -2.37
C LEU A 384 20.89 -21.81 -3.83
N GLY A 385 20.26 -21.04 -4.73
CA GLY A 385 20.62 -20.98 -6.15
C GLY A 385 20.39 -22.29 -6.89
N LEU A 386 19.41 -23.09 -6.48
CA LEU A 386 19.08 -24.38 -7.10
C LEU A 386 18.62 -24.15 -8.54
N ASN A 387 19.30 -24.71 -9.55
CA ASN A 387 18.96 -24.45 -10.96
C ASN A 387 19.37 -25.61 -11.88
N ASP A 388 18.41 -26.45 -12.27
CA ASP A 388 18.58 -27.46 -13.34
C ASP A 388 18.32 -26.94 -14.75
N ASN A 389 17.56 -25.85 -14.86
CA ASN A 389 17.14 -25.26 -16.11
C ASN A 389 18.13 -24.19 -16.60
N LEU A 390 17.98 -23.74 -17.85
CA LEU A 390 18.85 -22.75 -18.48
C LEU A 390 18.70 -21.39 -17.76
N ALA A 391 19.53 -21.13 -16.75
CA ALA A 391 19.52 -19.83 -16.07
C ALA A 391 19.93 -18.70 -17.02
N ILE A 392 19.01 -17.80 -17.33
CA ILE A 392 19.25 -16.58 -18.09
C ILE A 392 19.64 -15.50 -17.08
N ASN A 393 20.88 -15.04 -17.12
CA ASN A 393 21.39 -14.06 -16.18
C ASN A 393 21.70 -12.74 -16.90
N GLY A 394 21.21 -11.64 -16.33
CA GLY A 394 21.53 -10.28 -16.70
C GLY A 394 22.89 -9.81 -16.17
N THR A 395 23.03 -8.49 -16.14
CA THR A 395 24.21 -7.72 -15.76
C THR A 395 23.85 -6.71 -14.66
N GLU A 396 24.78 -5.91 -14.18
CA GLU A 396 24.49 -4.82 -13.22
C GLU A 396 23.94 -3.56 -13.93
N THR A 397 23.22 -3.71 -15.05
CA THR A 397 22.66 -2.63 -15.87
C THR A 397 21.40 -3.12 -16.55
N ASP A 398 20.49 -2.21 -16.88
CA ASP A 398 19.22 -2.44 -17.55
C ASP A 398 19.30 -3.45 -18.71
N ASN A 399 18.47 -4.47 -18.64
CA ASN A 399 18.46 -5.62 -19.53
C ASN A 399 17.06 -5.92 -20.06
N TYR A 400 17.02 -6.58 -21.22
CA TYR A 400 15.81 -7.16 -21.76
C TYR A 400 16.05 -8.66 -21.93
N LEU A 401 15.50 -9.46 -21.01
CA LEU A 401 15.68 -10.90 -20.91
C LEU A 401 14.39 -11.62 -21.25
N THR A 402 14.49 -12.72 -22.00
CA THR A 402 13.31 -13.46 -22.44
C THR A 402 13.57 -14.96 -22.42
N GLY A 403 12.71 -15.66 -21.68
CA GLY A 403 12.59 -17.10 -21.62
C GLY A 403 12.06 -17.75 -22.89
N THR A 404 11.79 -19.03 -22.78
CA THR A 404 11.48 -19.96 -23.85
C THR A 404 9.99 -20.32 -23.84
N SER A 405 9.64 -21.58 -23.80
CA SER A 405 8.25 -22.03 -23.58
C SER A 405 8.23 -23.27 -22.68
N ASN A 406 9.34 -23.48 -21.98
CA ASN A 406 9.56 -24.47 -20.96
C ASN A 406 9.90 -23.69 -19.69
N ASN A 407 10.02 -24.39 -18.57
CA ASN A 407 10.43 -23.81 -17.30
C ASN A 407 11.81 -23.14 -17.42
N ASP A 408 11.85 -21.84 -17.18
CA ASP A 408 13.04 -21.01 -17.24
C ASP A 408 13.32 -20.35 -15.87
N VAL A 409 14.59 -20.07 -15.60
CA VAL A 409 14.99 -19.24 -14.45
C VAL A 409 15.71 -18.01 -15.00
N ILE A 410 15.20 -16.82 -14.70
CA ILE A 410 15.68 -15.54 -15.23
C ILE A 410 16.03 -14.61 -14.07
N ASN A 411 17.28 -14.13 -14.04
CA ASN A 411 17.75 -13.19 -13.01
C ASN A 411 18.23 -11.90 -13.67
N GLY A 412 17.63 -10.76 -13.34
CA GLY A 412 17.97 -9.42 -13.82
C GLY A 412 19.29 -8.92 -13.21
N ARG A 413 19.35 -8.90 -11.88
CA ARG A 413 20.45 -8.46 -10.99
C ARG A 413 20.32 -7.00 -10.55
N ASP A 414 21.08 -6.08 -11.13
CA ASP A 414 20.96 -4.66 -10.78
C ASP A 414 20.59 -3.91 -12.07
N GLY A 415 19.87 -2.79 -11.94
CA GLY A 415 19.38 -1.98 -13.06
C GLY A 415 17.91 -2.25 -13.34
N ASN A 416 17.28 -1.38 -14.14
CA ASN A 416 15.85 -1.45 -14.41
C ASN A 416 15.62 -2.41 -15.59
N ASP A 417 15.29 -3.66 -15.29
CA ASP A 417 15.26 -4.78 -16.20
C ASP A 417 13.85 -5.13 -16.70
N ILE A 418 13.78 -5.77 -17.86
CA ILE A 418 12.55 -6.34 -18.42
C ILE A 418 12.73 -7.85 -18.59
N LEU A 419 12.00 -8.64 -17.81
CA LEU A 419 12.05 -10.10 -17.77
C LEU A 419 10.74 -10.69 -18.29
N VAL A 420 10.83 -11.61 -19.26
CA VAL A 420 9.65 -12.24 -19.86
C VAL A 420 9.78 -13.76 -19.92
N GLY A 421 9.00 -14.52 -19.13
CA GLY A 421 9.02 -16.00 -19.06
C GLY A 421 8.35 -16.69 -20.26
N LYS A 422 7.13 -16.25 -20.60
CA LYS A 422 6.17 -16.72 -21.61
C LYS A 422 5.28 -17.88 -21.19
N LYS A 423 5.83 -19.09 -21.14
CA LYS A 423 5.08 -20.33 -20.96
C LYS A 423 5.98 -21.31 -20.25
N GLY A 424 5.39 -22.18 -19.46
CA GLY A 424 6.17 -23.09 -18.63
C GLY A 424 6.05 -22.61 -17.20
N LEU A 425 6.67 -23.35 -16.28
CA LEU A 425 6.72 -22.98 -14.89
C LEU A 425 8.05 -22.23 -14.67
N ASP A 426 7.98 -20.91 -14.66
CA ASP A 426 9.11 -20.00 -14.71
C ASP A 426 9.41 -19.38 -13.33
N ALA A 427 10.67 -19.02 -13.09
CA ALA A 427 11.08 -18.22 -11.94
C ALA A 427 11.82 -16.96 -12.44
N LEU A 428 11.30 -15.78 -12.13
CA LEU A 428 11.83 -14.47 -12.54
C LEU A 428 12.24 -13.70 -11.28
N ASP A 429 13.48 -13.21 -11.24
CA ASP A 429 14.06 -12.41 -10.16
C ASP A 429 14.59 -11.10 -10.78
N GLY A 430 13.95 -9.97 -10.47
CA GLY A 430 14.31 -8.64 -10.96
C GLY A 430 15.66 -8.19 -10.38
N GLY A 431 15.67 -7.95 -9.08
CA GLY A 431 16.86 -7.86 -8.26
C GLY A 431 17.04 -6.49 -7.59
N LYS A 432 17.51 -5.48 -8.29
CA LYS A 432 17.63 -4.11 -7.76
C LYS A 432 17.33 -3.15 -8.89
N GLY A 433 16.56 -2.11 -8.62
CA GLY A 433 16.09 -1.16 -9.63
C GLY A 433 14.65 -1.46 -9.99
N ASP A 434 14.04 -0.56 -10.76
CA ASP A 434 12.61 -0.64 -11.06
C ASP A 434 12.39 -1.58 -12.26
N ASP A 435 11.96 -2.79 -11.99
CA ASP A 435 11.90 -3.91 -12.92
C ASP A 435 10.49 -4.13 -13.49
N PHE A 436 10.43 -4.75 -14.67
CA PHE A 436 9.20 -5.25 -15.28
C PHE A 436 9.30 -6.77 -15.49
N LEU A 437 8.48 -7.53 -14.79
CA LEU A 437 8.45 -8.99 -14.85
C LEU A 437 7.11 -9.47 -15.44
N SER A 438 7.17 -10.32 -16.47
CA SER A 438 5.98 -10.95 -17.06
C SER A 438 6.19 -12.45 -17.26
N ALA A 439 5.49 -13.25 -16.47
CA ALA A 439 5.63 -14.71 -16.41
C ALA A 439 4.88 -15.41 -17.56
N GLY A 440 3.57 -15.18 -17.68
CA GLY A 440 2.80 -15.51 -18.87
C GLY A 440 1.78 -16.63 -18.69
N ALA A 441 2.20 -17.90 -18.70
CA ALA A 441 1.27 -19.01 -18.54
C ALA A 441 1.97 -20.23 -17.96
N GLY A 442 1.47 -20.70 -16.83
CA GLY A 442 2.13 -21.66 -15.97
C GLY A 442 2.00 -21.18 -14.53
N ASN A 443 2.45 -21.98 -13.57
CA ASN A 443 2.40 -21.60 -12.16
C ASN A 443 3.72 -20.95 -11.77
N ASP A 444 3.84 -19.66 -12.04
CA ASP A 444 5.11 -18.97 -12.09
C ASP A 444 5.49 -18.33 -10.74
N TYR A 445 6.79 -18.06 -10.55
CA TYR A 445 7.31 -17.36 -9.37
C TYR A 445 8.01 -16.07 -9.79
N LEU A 446 7.58 -14.92 -9.27
CA LEU A 446 8.12 -13.61 -9.60
C LEU A 446 8.58 -12.91 -8.32
N PHE A 447 9.78 -12.34 -8.36
CA PHE A 447 10.38 -11.56 -7.27
C PHE A 447 10.88 -10.22 -7.83
N GLY A 448 10.32 -9.10 -7.40
CA GLY A 448 10.77 -7.75 -7.76
C GLY A 448 12.10 -7.42 -7.09
N LYS A 449 12.11 -7.52 -5.75
CA LYS A 449 13.21 -7.23 -4.81
C LYS A 449 13.30 -5.76 -4.42
N GLU A 450 14.39 -5.04 -4.71
CA GLU A 450 14.52 -3.63 -4.31
C GLU A 450 14.19 -2.74 -5.52
N GLY A 451 13.24 -1.82 -5.42
CA GLY A 451 12.84 -0.93 -6.52
C GLY A 451 11.32 -0.85 -6.64
N ASP A 452 10.82 0.08 -7.46
CA ASP A 452 9.38 0.17 -7.74
C ASP A 452 9.03 -0.74 -8.93
N ASP A 453 8.66 -1.99 -8.65
CA ASP A 453 8.58 -3.07 -9.63
C ASP A 453 7.17 -3.28 -10.21
N ASN A 454 7.10 -3.84 -11.43
CA ASN A 454 5.85 -4.24 -12.09
C ASN A 454 5.84 -5.74 -12.39
N LEU A 455 5.03 -6.51 -11.67
CA LEU A 455 4.96 -7.97 -11.75
C LEU A 455 3.62 -8.44 -12.32
N TYR A 456 3.68 -9.27 -13.37
CA TYR A 456 2.51 -9.87 -14.02
C TYR A 456 2.64 -11.40 -14.09
N GLY A 457 1.82 -12.12 -13.31
CA GLY A 457 1.75 -13.59 -13.28
C GLY A 457 1.20 -14.15 -14.59
N GLY A 458 -0.06 -13.81 -14.89
CA GLY A 458 -0.70 -14.04 -16.17
C GLY A 458 -1.81 -15.08 -16.12
N LYS A 459 -1.48 -16.37 -16.14
CA LYS A 459 -2.46 -17.46 -16.16
C LYS A 459 -1.94 -18.64 -15.40
N ASP A 460 -2.90 -19.37 -14.84
CA ASP A 460 -2.68 -20.47 -13.91
C ASP A 460 -2.19 -19.92 -12.56
N ASP A 461 -1.93 -20.77 -11.56
CA ASP A 461 -1.81 -20.30 -10.16
C ASP A 461 -0.38 -19.74 -9.91
N ASP A 462 -0.21 -18.43 -9.75
CA ASP A 462 1.08 -17.72 -9.69
C ASP A 462 1.48 -17.24 -8.27
N PHE A 463 2.78 -17.07 -8.02
CA PHE A 463 3.34 -16.42 -6.82
C PHE A 463 4.12 -15.16 -7.19
N LEU A 464 3.73 -14.01 -6.64
CA LEU A 464 4.35 -12.71 -6.88
C LEU A 464 4.76 -12.08 -5.54
N ASN A 465 5.97 -11.54 -5.47
CA ASN A 465 6.49 -10.80 -4.33
C ASN A 465 7.19 -9.55 -4.85
N GLY A 466 6.65 -8.36 -4.50
CA GLY A 466 7.18 -7.06 -4.89
C GLY A 466 8.53 -6.82 -4.23
N GLY A 467 8.54 -6.72 -2.91
CA GLY A 467 9.76 -6.64 -2.11
C GLY A 467 9.84 -5.32 -1.36
N VAL A 468 10.73 -4.43 -1.77
CA VAL A 468 10.94 -3.12 -1.16
C VAL A 468 10.83 -2.07 -2.24
N GLY A 469 9.88 -1.14 -2.10
CA GLY A 469 9.53 -0.14 -3.11
C GLY A 469 8.02 -0.12 -3.31
N ASN A 470 7.53 0.82 -4.10
CA ASN A 470 6.10 0.91 -4.40
C ASN A 470 5.79 0.03 -5.63
N ASP A 471 5.31 -1.17 -5.38
CA ASP A 471 5.18 -2.22 -6.38
C ASP A 471 3.77 -2.35 -6.98
N LEU A 472 3.70 -2.72 -8.26
CA LEU A 472 2.47 -3.09 -8.96
C LEU A 472 2.46 -4.60 -9.22
N LEU A 473 1.56 -5.32 -8.55
CA LEU A 473 1.41 -6.77 -8.71
C LEU A 473 0.06 -7.14 -9.35
N GLN A 474 0.10 -7.97 -10.39
CA GLN A 474 -1.09 -8.52 -11.03
C GLN A 474 -0.99 -10.03 -11.23
N GLY A 475 -1.81 -10.80 -10.51
CA GLY A 475 -1.91 -12.26 -10.61
C GLY A 475 -2.50 -12.70 -11.95
N GLY A 476 -3.72 -12.26 -12.25
CA GLY A 476 -4.38 -12.44 -13.53
C GLY A 476 -5.50 -13.48 -13.50
N LYS A 477 -5.20 -14.74 -13.75
CA LYS A 477 -6.20 -15.82 -13.76
C LYS A 477 -5.59 -17.03 -13.10
N GLY A 478 -6.25 -17.57 -12.11
CA GLY A 478 -5.67 -18.63 -11.29
C GLY A 478 -5.95 -18.29 -9.84
N SER A 479 -5.67 -19.22 -8.94
CA SER A 479 -5.57 -18.86 -7.53
C SER A 479 -4.15 -18.38 -7.28
N ASP A 480 -3.97 -17.07 -7.30
CA ASP A 480 -2.70 -16.38 -7.22
C ASP A 480 -2.38 -16.00 -5.77
N PHE A 481 -1.08 -15.86 -5.48
CA PHE A 481 -0.58 -15.33 -4.21
C PHE A 481 0.31 -14.13 -4.45
N LEU A 482 -0.12 -12.96 -3.99
CA LEU A 482 0.58 -11.69 -4.16
C LEU A 482 1.02 -11.15 -2.79
N VAL A 483 2.26 -10.69 -2.72
CA VAL A 483 2.82 -9.95 -1.58
C VAL A 483 3.41 -8.65 -2.09
N GLY A 484 2.95 -7.51 -1.59
CA GLY A 484 3.54 -6.20 -1.87
C GLY A 484 4.93 -6.11 -1.27
N GLY A 485 5.01 -6.03 0.07
CA GLY A 485 6.25 -5.96 0.81
C GLY A 485 6.37 -4.64 1.56
N ASP A 486 7.55 -4.01 1.58
CA ASP A 486 7.71 -2.66 2.16
C ASP A 486 7.47 -1.61 1.07
N GLY A 487 6.48 -0.73 1.21
CA GLY A 487 6.16 0.31 0.25
C GLY A 487 4.67 0.62 0.21
N GLN A 488 4.25 1.54 -0.66
CA GLN A 488 2.83 1.72 -1.00
C GLN A 488 2.53 0.91 -2.25
N ASP A 489 1.99 -0.28 -2.06
CA ASP A 489 1.83 -1.28 -3.10
C ASP A 489 0.42 -1.30 -3.70
N LEU A 490 0.31 -1.75 -4.95
CA LEU A 490 -0.96 -2.02 -5.61
C LEU A 490 -1.01 -3.48 -6.04
N LEU A 491 -1.86 -4.26 -5.36
CA LEU A 491 -2.06 -5.68 -5.62
C LEU A 491 -3.39 -5.94 -6.30
N GLN A 492 -3.37 -6.74 -7.37
CA GLN A 492 -4.56 -7.23 -8.06
C GLN A 492 -4.49 -8.74 -8.32
N GLY A 493 -5.26 -9.53 -7.57
CA GLY A 493 -5.30 -11.00 -7.72
C GLY A 493 -5.96 -11.39 -9.05
N GLY A 494 -7.23 -11.07 -9.20
CA GLY A 494 -7.90 -11.03 -10.49
C GLY A 494 -9.11 -11.94 -10.58
N LYS A 495 -8.92 -13.21 -10.90
CA LYS A 495 -10.02 -14.16 -11.07
C LYS A 495 -9.66 -15.48 -10.42
N ASP A 496 -10.66 -16.05 -9.78
CA ASP A 496 -10.58 -17.28 -8.98
C ASP A 496 -10.13 -16.95 -7.55
N ASP A 497 -9.95 -17.94 -6.68
CA ASP A 497 -9.76 -17.65 -5.24
C ASP A 497 -8.31 -17.20 -4.97
N ASP A 498 -8.10 -15.92 -4.67
CA ASP A 498 -6.77 -15.30 -4.55
C ASP A 498 -6.40 -14.98 -3.08
N LEU A 499 -5.09 -14.92 -2.79
CA LEU A 499 -4.51 -14.47 -1.52
C LEU A 499 -3.62 -13.25 -1.78
N LEU A 500 -3.89 -12.13 -1.10
CA LEU A 500 -3.14 -10.90 -1.29
C LEU A 500 -2.74 -10.32 0.07
N SER A 501 -1.49 -9.87 0.18
CA SER A 501 -0.93 -9.25 1.37
C SER A 501 -0.21 -7.96 0.96
N GLY A 502 -0.68 -6.80 1.44
CA GLY A 502 -0.07 -5.49 1.18
C GLY A 502 1.34 -5.45 1.72
N GLY A 503 1.47 -5.28 3.03
CA GLY A 503 2.76 -5.39 3.72
C GLY A 503 2.97 -4.18 4.62
N ALA A 504 4.11 -3.52 4.55
CA ALA A 504 4.35 -2.31 5.32
C ALA A 504 4.20 -1.07 4.43
N GLY A 505 3.24 -0.22 4.74
CA GLY A 505 2.92 1.01 4.00
C GLY A 505 1.42 1.07 3.71
N ASN A 506 0.98 2.14 3.06
CA ASN A 506 -0.45 2.33 2.79
C ASN A 506 -0.79 1.71 1.44
N ASP A 507 -1.37 0.51 1.46
CA ASP A 507 -1.52 -0.35 0.31
C ASP A 507 -2.93 -0.31 -0.31
N LEU A 508 -2.99 -0.57 -1.62
CA LEU A 508 -4.23 -0.86 -2.34
C LEU A 508 -4.30 -2.33 -2.70
N VAL A 509 -5.07 -3.10 -1.94
CA VAL A 509 -5.24 -4.53 -2.14
C VAL A 509 -6.61 -4.81 -2.76
N ARG A 510 -6.65 -5.30 -4.00
CA ARG A 510 -7.93 -5.52 -4.71
C ARG A 510 -8.06 -6.87 -5.41
N ASP A 511 -9.29 -7.34 -5.46
CA ASP A 511 -9.74 -8.46 -6.26
C ASP A 511 -11.09 -8.17 -6.93
N THR A 512 -11.54 -9.07 -7.81
CA THR A 512 -12.83 -8.95 -8.49
C THR A 512 -13.75 -10.14 -8.28
N GLN A 513 -13.25 -11.38 -8.24
CA GLN A 513 -14.07 -12.60 -8.29
C GLN A 513 -13.34 -13.77 -7.64
N GLY A 514 -13.96 -14.41 -6.66
CA GLY A 514 -13.36 -15.53 -5.95
C GLY A 514 -13.75 -15.46 -4.48
N ASN A 515 -13.44 -16.49 -3.70
CA ASN A 515 -13.47 -16.39 -2.25
C ASN A 515 -12.06 -16.02 -1.80
N ASN A 516 -11.80 -14.74 -1.73
CA ASN A 516 -10.49 -14.16 -1.62
C ASN A 516 -10.11 -13.93 -0.16
N SER A 517 -8.81 -13.75 0.09
CA SER A 517 -8.32 -13.31 1.39
C SER A 517 -7.32 -12.18 1.19
N LEU A 518 -7.66 -11.01 1.71
CA LEU A 518 -6.91 -9.76 1.55
C LEU A 518 -6.44 -9.31 2.93
N TYR A 519 -5.17 -8.95 3.03
CA TYR A 519 -4.51 -8.43 4.23
C TYR A 519 -3.88 -7.08 3.89
N GLY A 520 -4.22 -6.03 4.64
CA GLY A 520 -3.57 -4.72 4.57
C GLY A 520 -2.18 -4.79 5.21
N ASN A 521 -2.16 -5.21 6.48
CA ASN A 521 -1.01 -5.38 7.35
C ASN A 521 -0.64 -4.08 8.11
N ASP A 522 0.56 -3.52 7.93
CA ASP A 522 0.98 -2.32 8.65
C ASP A 522 0.79 -1.09 7.75
N GLY A 523 -0.11 -0.17 8.08
CA GLY A 523 -0.37 1.04 7.29
C GLY A 523 -1.85 1.38 7.25
N ASP A 524 -2.20 2.54 6.69
CA ASP A 524 -3.60 2.90 6.46
C ASP A 524 -4.03 2.33 5.09
N ASP A 525 -4.63 1.15 5.08
CA ASP A 525 -4.82 0.33 3.88
C ASP A 525 -6.22 0.44 3.25
N LEU A 526 -6.28 0.12 1.95
CA LEU A 526 -7.52 0.08 1.18
C LEU A 526 -7.76 -1.28 0.52
N LEU A 527 -8.77 -2.01 1.01
CA LEU A 527 -9.07 -3.39 0.61
C LEU A 527 -10.37 -3.49 -0.18
N PHE A 528 -10.35 -4.15 -1.34
CA PHE A 528 -11.55 -4.44 -2.17
C PHE A 528 -11.61 -5.91 -2.61
N ALA A 529 -12.58 -6.72 -2.16
CA ALA A 529 -12.59 -8.15 -2.51
C ALA A 529 -13.47 -8.53 -3.72
N GLY A 530 -14.57 -7.80 -3.95
CA GLY A 530 -15.39 -7.96 -5.15
C GLY A 530 -16.57 -8.91 -4.96
N SER A 531 -16.61 -10.04 -5.68
CA SER A 531 -17.72 -10.99 -5.54
C SER A 531 -17.24 -12.36 -5.09
N GLY A 532 -17.90 -12.93 -4.10
CA GLY A 532 -17.59 -14.22 -3.48
C GLY A 532 -17.69 -14.10 -1.97
N ASN A 533 -17.34 -15.15 -1.23
CA ASN A 533 -17.35 -15.07 0.24
C ASN A 533 -15.93 -14.78 0.71
N ASP A 534 -15.65 -13.51 0.94
CA ASP A 534 -14.31 -12.96 1.08
C ASP A 534 -13.91 -12.79 2.55
N ARG A 535 -12.60 -12.69 2.77
CA ARG A 535 -12.00 -12.31 4.06
C ARG A 535 -11.09 -11.11 3.88
N LEU A 536 -11.33 -10.05 4.63
CA LEU A 536 -10.54 -8.82 4.59
C LEU A 536 -10.03 -8.53 6.02
N TYR A 537 -8.73 -8.27 6.13
CA TYR A 537 -8.05 -7.91 7.37
C TYR A 537 -7.33 -6.58 7.13
N GLY A 538 -7.74 -5.50 7.80
CA GLY A 538 -7.01 -4.23 7.79
C GLY A 538 -5.68 -4.38 8.53
N ASP A 539 -5.74 -4.98 9.72
CA ASP A 539 -4.64 -5.23 10.65
C ASP A 539 -4.20 -4.00 11.45
N ALA A 540 -3.22 -3.21 11.02
CA ALA A 540 -2.67 -2.11 11.82
C ALA A 540 -2.60 -0.80 11.05
N GLY A 541 -3.56 0.07 11.29
CA GLY A 541 -3.67 1.41 10.76
C GLY A 541 -5.15 1.78 10.67
N SER A 542 -5.46 2.96 10.15
CA SER A 542 -6.85 3.38 9.92
C SER A 542 -7.32 2.86 8.57
N ASP A 543 -7.82 1.63 8.55
CA ASP A 543 -8.05 0.87 7.33
C ASP A 543 -9.44 1.06 6.74
N ARG A 544 -9.56 0.80 5.44
CA ARG A 544 -10.85 0.81 4.73
C ARG A 544 -11.06 -0.46 3.94
N ALA A 545 -12.08 -1.22 4.31
CA ALA A 545 -12.36 -2.54 3.72
C ALA A 545 -13.75 -2.61 3.07
N PHE A 546 -13.77 -3.10 1.83
CA PHE A 546 -14.95 -3.19 0.96
C PHE A 546 -15.12 -4.59 0.38
N ALA A 547 -15.98 -5.40 0.99
CA ALA A 547 -16.17 -6.79 0.54
C ALA A 547 -17.15 -6.94 -0.64
N ASN A 548 -18.04 -5.97 -0.84
CA ASN A 548 -19.00 -5.91 -1.94
C ASN A 548 -20.11 -6.97 -1.94
N ALA A 549 -19.92 -8.17 -2.49
CA ALA A 549 -21.04 -9.11 -2.66
C ALA A 549 -20.68 -10.56 -2.34
N GLY A 550 -21.34 -11.08 -1.31
CA GLY A 550 -21.30 -12.46 -0.85
C GLY A 550 -21.43 -12.47 0.66
N ASN A 551 -21.12 -13.58 1.30
CA ASN A 551 -21.17 -13.67 2.76
C ASN A 551 -19.76 -13.49 3.31
N ASP A 552 -19.45 -12.27 3.72
CA ASP A 552 -18.08 -11.80 3.88
C ASP A 552 -17.67 -11.68 5.36
N GLN A 553 -16.36 -11.68 5.60
CA GLN A 553 -15.76 -11.45 6.91
C GLN A 553 -14.78 -10.29 6.83
N LEU A 554 -15.01 -9.24 7.60
CA LEU A 554 -14.14 -8.06 7.66
C LEU A 554 -13.65 -7.86 9.09
N PHE A 555 -12.34 -7.63 9.22
CA PHE A 555 -11.66 -7.34 10.47
C PHE A 555 -10.87 -6.04 10.27
N GLY A 556 -11.17 -4.99 11.04
CA GLY A 556 -10.46 -3.72 10.98
C GLY A 556 -9.08 -3.86 11.59
N GLY A 557 -9.01 -4.12 12.89
CA GLY A 557 -7.76 -4.40 13.58
C GLY A 557 -7.43 -3.32 14.59
N LYS A 558 -6.34 -2.58 14.40
CA LYS A 558 -5.97 -1.43 15.24
C LYS A 558 -6.04 -0.17 14.40
N GLY A 559 -6.73 0.85 14.89
CA GLY A 559 -6.87 2.13 14.21
C GLY A 559 -8.34 2.49 14.11
N ASP A 560 -8.65 3.69 13.63
CA ASP A 560 -10.04 4.07 13.42
C ASP A 560 -10.45 3.55 12.02
N ASP A 561 -11.16 2.43 11.96
CA ASP A 561 -11.40 1.67 10.72
C ASP A 561 -12.75 1.97 10.05
N TYR A 562 -12.84 1.75 8.73
CA TYR A 562 -14.07 1.83 7.96
C TYR A 562 -14.36 0.49 7.26
N LEU A 563 -15.41 -0.21 7.69
CA LEU A 563 -15.75 -1.54 7.19
C LEU A 563 -17.11 -1.54 6.51
N ASN A 564 -17.15 -1.92 5.23
CA ASN A 564 -18.38 -2.07 4.45
C ASN A 564 -18.44 -3.45 3.78
N SER A 565 -19.39 -4.27 4.23
CA SER A 565 -19.54 -5.63 3.71
C SER A 565 -20.39 -5.73 2.45
N GLY A 566 -21.25 -4.74 2.17
CA GLY A 566 -22.06 -4.77 0.95
C GLY A 566 -23.28 -5.70 1.02
N LYS A 567 -23.30 -6.76 0.22
CA LYS A 567 -24.48 -7.61 0.03
C LYS A 567 -24.22 -9.03 0.48
N GLY A 568 -24.85 -9.43 1.57
CA GLY A 568 -25.01 -10.83 1.95
C GLY A 568 -25.24 -10.96 3.43
N ASP A 569 -25.01 -12.15 3.97
CA ASP A 569 -25.04 -12.34 5.42
C ASP A 569 -23.60 -12.26 5.93
N ASP A 570 -23.21 -11.06 6.42
CA ASP A 570 -21.81 -10.71 6.67
C ASP A 570 -21.44 -10.66 8.16
N ASN A 571 -20.13 -10.69 8.45
CA ASN A 571 -19.58 -10.51 9.78
C ASN A 571 -18.48 -9.44 9.78
N LEU A 572 -18.65 -8.38 10.58
CA LEU A 572 -17.71 -7.27 10.69
C LEU A 572 -17.25 -7.13 12.14
N ILE A 573 -15.94 -6.97 12.32
CA ILE A 573 -15.30 -6.67 13.61
C ILE A 573 -14.41 -5.45 13.40
N GLY A 574 -14.71 -4.34 14.09
CA GLY A 574 -13.91 -3.10 14.07
C GLY A 574 -12.53 -3.36 14.68
N GLY A 575 -12.43 -3.35 15.99
CA GLY A 575 -11.19 -3.74 16.68
C GLY A 575 -10.82 -2.76 17.77
N GLU A 576 -9.57 -2.29 17.80
CA GLU A 576 -9.14 -1.18 18.66
C GLU A 576 -9.24 0.13 17.88
N GLY A 577 -9.90 1.15 18.42
CA GLY A 577 -10.09 2.43 17.71
C GLY A 577 -11.57 2.73 17.50
N ASN A 578 -11.88 3.90 16.94
CA ASN A 578 -13.24 4.37 16.71
C ASN A 578 -13.72 3.96 15.32
N ASP A 579 -14.42 2.84 15.24
CA ASP A 579 -14.66 2.19 13.96
C ASP A 579 -16.03 2.58 13.36
N THR A 580 -16.12 2.59 12.03
CA THR A 580 -17.37 2.76 11.29
C THR A 580 -17.74 1.46 10.57
N LEU A 581 -18.86 0.84 10.94
CA LEU A 581 -19.29 -0.46 10.43
C LEU A 581 -20.60 -0.36 9.64
N ILE A 582 -20.60 -0.91 8.43
CA ILE A 582 -21.72 -0.87 7.48
C ILE A 582 -22.00 -2.27 6.94
N GLY A 583 -23.10 -2.87 7.40
CA GLY A 583 -23.55 -4.17 6.90
C GLY A 583 -24.39 -4.11 5.60
N LEU A 584 -24.94 -2.94 5.26
CA LEU A 584 -25.87 -2.77 4.13
C LEU A 584 -27.00 -3.84 4.11
N SER A 585 -27.08 -4.71 3.09
CA SER A 585 -28.21 -5.63 2.91
C SER A 585 -27.93 -7.01 3.47
N GLY A 586 -28.98 -7.76 3.82
CA GLY A 586 -28.87 -9.12 4.39
C GLY A 586 -28.83 -9.15 5.93
N SER A 587 -28.46 -10.28 6.51
CA SER A 587 -28.48 -10.50 7.97
C SER A 587 -27.06 -10.48 8.53
N ASN A 588 -26.62 -9.32 8.99
CA ASN A 588 -25.22 -9.08 9.35
C ASN A 588 -24.98 -9.18 10.85
N THR A 589 -23.75 -9.50 11.23
CA THR A 589 -23.25 -9.42 12.60
C THR A 589 -22.16 -8.36 12.67
N LEU A 590 -22.30 -7.37 13.54
CA LEU A 590 -21.38 -6.25 13.69
C LEU A 590 -20.86 -6.21 15.14
N THR A 591 -19.55 -6.08 15.31
CA THR A 591 -18.87 -5.94 16.60
C THR A 591 -17.95 -4.73 16.50
N GLY A 592 -18.17 -3.69 17.30
CA GLY A 592 -17.35 -2.47 17.24
C GLY A 592 -15.97 -2.68 17.87
N GLY A 593 -15.95 -3.30 19.05
CA GLY A 593 -14.72 -3.53 19.81
C GLY A 593 -14.46 -2.40 20.81
N ALA A 594 -13.26 -1.83 20.73
CA ALA A 594 -12.69 -0.93 21.71
C ALA A 594 -12.54 0.49 21.18
N GLY A 595 -13.64 1.22 21.00
CA GLY A 595 -13.59 2.66 20.81
C GLY A 595 -14.97 3.24 20.80
N SER A 596 -15.10 4.48 20.34
CA SER A 596 -16.41 5.09 20.12
C SER A 596 -16.86 4.74 18.71
N ASP A 597 -17.62 3.65 18.60
CA ASP A 597 -17.89 3.03 17.30
C ASP A 597 -19.20 3.54 16.70
N ARG A 598 -19.28 3.55 15.38
CA ARG A 598 -20.41 4.05 14.59
C ARG A 598 -20.97 2.93 13.73
N PHE A 599 -22.22 2.54 13.96
CA PHE A 599 -22.90 1.51 13.17
C PHE A 599 -23.91 2.16 12.23
N ILE A 600 -23.68 2.03 10.92
CA ILE A 600 -24.57 2.59 9.90
C ILE A 600 -25.65 1.58 9.56
N LEU A 601 -26.91 1.97 9.80
CA LEU A 601 -28.07 1.14 9.54
C LEU A 601 -28.58 1.33 8.10
N SER A 602 -29.15 0.28 7.52
CA SER A 602 -29.77 0.30 6.19
C SER A 602 -31.24 -0.13 6.26
N GLU A 603 -32.05 0.28 5.29
CA GLU A 603 -33.44 -0.21 5.16
C GLU A 603 -33.54 -1.63 4.58
N ASP A 604 -32.48 -2.12 3.92
CA ASP A 604 -32.50 -3.33 3.08
C ASP A 604 -31.81 -4.55 3.75
N GLY A 605 -31.72 -4.56 5.08
CA GLY A 605 -31.10 -5.63 5.86
C GLY A 605 -31.42 -5.55 7.35
N THR A 606 -30.88 -6.49 8.12
CA THR A 606 -30.94 -6.49 9.59
C THR A 606 -29.53 -6.67 10.15
N ASN A 607 -29.09 -5.71 10.96
CA ASN A 607 -27.78 -5.76 11.62
C ASN A 607 -27.92 -6.26 13.07
N THR A 608 -27.18 -7.29 13.47
CA THR A 608 -27.06 -7.72 14.86
C THR A 608 -25.78 -7.14 15.45
N ILE A 609 -25.90 -6.17 16.35
CA ILE A 609 -24.77 -5.51 17.00
C ILE A 609 -24.48 -6.22 18.34
N THR A 610 -23.26 -6.71 18.52
CA THR A 610 -22.92 -7.67 19.58
C THR A 610 -22.47 -7.00 20.88
N ASP A 611 -21.88 -5.80 20.83
CA ASP A 611 -21.15 -5.17 21.93
C ASP A 611 -21.43 -3.67 22.14
N PHE A 612 -22.54 -3.16 21.57
CA PHE A 612 -22.95 -1.76 21.66
C PHE A 612 -22.83 -1.17 23.08
N THR A 613 -21.97 -0.17 23.23
CA THR A 613 -21.70 0.56 24.46
C THR A 613 -22.45 1.89 24.48
N GLN A 614 -23.51 1.94 25.28
CA GLN A 614 -24.35 3.12 25.44
C GLN A 614 -23.56 4.40 25.79
N GLY A 615 -23.85 5.50 25.08
CA GLY A 615 -23.23 6.81 25.31
C GLY A 615 -21.74 6.88 24.94
N LYS A 616 -21.21 5.83 24.31
CA LYS A 616 -19.89 5.79 23.69
C LYS A 616 -20.03 5.54 22.18
N ASP A 617 -20.89 4.59 21.82
CA ASP A 617 -21.13 4.18 20.44
C ASP A 617 -22.39 4.86 19.88
N LEU A 618 -22.48 4.93 18.56
CA LEU A 618 -23.51 5.63 17.81
C LEU A 618 -24.17 4.72 16.78
N LEU A 619 -25.48 4.87 16.64
CA LEU A 619 -26.27 4.30 15.55
C LEU A 619 -26.61 5.39 14.54
N GLU A 620 -26.13 5.25 13.31
CA GLU A 620 -26.50 6.16 12.23
C GLU A 620 -27.70 5.61 11.47
N LEU A 621 -28.70 6.47 11.25
CA LEU A 621 -29.94 6.11 10.57
C LEU A 621 -29.86 6.34 9.05
N PRO A 622 -30.58 5.55 8.24
CA PRO A 622 -30.73 5.81 6.81
C PRO A 622 -31.30 7.20 6.54
N GLU A 623 -30.95 7.77 5.38
CA GLU A 623 -31.52 9.04 4.93
C GLU A 623 -33.06 9.03 5.02
N ASN A 624 -33.62 10.08 5.62
CA ASN A 624 -35.06 10.30 5.84
C ASN A 624 -35.71 9.53 7.00
N ILE A 625 -34.95 8.79 7.81
CA ILE A 625 -35.45 8.21 9.05
C ILE A 625 -34.89 9.02 10.22
N SER A 626 -35.77 9.62 11.01
CA SER A 626 -35.37 10.26 12.26
C SER A 626 -35.57 9.33 13.44
N PHE A 627 -34.92 9.62 14.57
CA PHE A 627 -35.15 8.90 15.84
C PHE A 627 -36.64 8.81 16.21
N SER A 628 -37.44 9.83 15.85
CA SER A 628 -38.87 9.87 16.19
C SER A 628 -39.74 8.90 15.38
N ASP A 629 -39.20 8.32 14.30
CA ASP A 629 -39.89 7.38 13.43
C ASP A 629 -39.69 5.91 13.84
N LEU A 630 -38.80 5.65 14.80
CA LEU A 630 -38.41 4.31 15.24
C LEU A 630 -39.35 3.74 16.31
N ASP A 631 -39.60 2.43 16.25
CA ASP A 631 -40.16 1.63 17.35
C ASP A 631 -39.03 0.78 17.98
N ILE A 632 -38.68 1.13 19.21
CA ILE A 632 -37.62 0.50 20.00
C ILE A 632 -38.26 -0.38 21.07
N SER A 633 -38.02 -1.68 21.02
CA SER A 633 -38.69 -2.65 21.90
C SER A 633 -37.79 -3.78 22.37
N GLN A 634 -38.08 -4.33 23.55
CA GLN A 634 -37.39 -5.54 24.03
C GLN A 634 -37.85 -6.78 23.25
N GLY A 635 -36.91 -7.65 22.91
CA GLY A 635 -37.16 -8.94 22.29
C GLY A 635 -37.95 -9.92 23.16
N SER A 636 -38.28 -11.08 22.58
CA SER A 636 -39.08 -12.12 23.26
C SER A 636 -38.50 -13.51 23.04
N GLY A 637 -38.90 -14.47 23.89
CA GLY A 637 -38.39 -15.85 23.80
C GLY A 637 -36.90 -15.91 24.11
N ASP A 638 -36.14 -16.51 23.20
CA ASP A 638 -34.68 -16.67 23.34
C ASP A 638 -33.91 -15.35 23.11
N HIS A 639 -34.58 -14.31 22.60
CA HIS A 639 -34.03 -12.94 22.43
C HIS A 639 -34.53 -11.96 23.50
N ALA A 640 -34.99 -12.45 24.65
CA ALA A 640 -35.57 -11.59 25.70
C ALA A 640 -34.59 -10.56 26.29
N ASN A 641 -33.28 -10.73 26.08
CA ASN A 641 -32.24 -9.80 26.53
C ASN A 641 -31.82 -8.80 25.45
N ASN A 642 -32.36 -8.88 24.24
CA ASN A 642 -31.95 -8.04 23.11
C ASN A 642 -32.94 -6.90 22.87
N THR A 643 -32.46 -5.76 22.42
CA THR A 643 -33.29 -4.64 21.95
C THR A 643 -33.45 -4.69 20.44
N LEU A 644 -34.67 -4.48 19.95
CA LEU A 644 -34.98 -4.38 18.52
C LEU A 644 -35.26 -2.92 18.17
N ILE A 645 -34.61 -2.43 17.11
CA ILE A 645 -34.84 -1.13 16.51
C ILE A 645 -35.55 -1.38 15.18
N THR A 646 -36.77 -0.87 15.07
CA THR A 646 -37.64 -1.19 13.94
C THR A 646 -38.20 0.08 13.30
N PHE A 647 -38.36 0.06 11.97
CA PHE A 647 -39.01 1.09 11.18
C PHE A 647 -40.02 0.43 10.25
N ASN A 648 -41.25 0.95 10.20
CA ASN A 648 -42.34 0.39 9.37
C ASN A 648 -42.62 -1.12 9.56
N SER A 649 -42.30 -1.70 10.72
CA SER A 649 -42.38 -3.14 11.07
C SER A 649 -41.25 -4.01 10.52
N GLU A 650 -40.25 -3.43 9.84
CA GLU A 650 -38.99 -4.10 9.49
C GLU A 650 -37.96 -3.82 10.60
N THR A 651 -37.07 -4.78 10.86
CA THR A 651 -36.01 -4.63 11.87
C THR A 651 -34.75 -4.12 11.22
N LEU A 652 -34.31 -2.92 11.61
CA LEU A 652 -33.06 -2.32 11.13
C LEU A 652 -31.86 -2.89 11.91
N ALA A 653 -32.01 -2.98 13.24
CA ALA A 653 -30.95 -3.47 14.12
C ALA A 653 -31.48 -4.26 15.32
N VAL A 654 -30.66 -5.21 15.77
CA VAL A 654 -30.81 -5.96 17.02
C VAL A 654 -29.57 -5.68 17.88
N LEU A 655 -29.75 -5.07 19.05
CA LEU A 655 -28.68 -4.85 20.02
C LEU A 655 -28.66 -5.98 21.04
N ASN A 656 -27.59 -6.76 21.07
CA ASN A 656 -27.46 -7.91 21.96
C ASN A 656 -27.24 -7.48 23.42
N ASN A 657 -27.97 -8.11 24.34
CA ASN A 657 -27.84 -7.87 25.79
C ASN A 657 -28.06 -6.42 26.26
N ILE A 658 -28.65 -5.56 25.42
CA ILE A 658 -29.05 -4.21 25.78
C ILE A 658 -30.54 -4.17 26.12
N ASN A 659 -30.90 -3.44 27.18
CA ASN A 659 -32.29 -3.21 27.56
C ASN A 659 -32.87 -2.04 26.77
N SER A 660 -34.08 -2.20 26.23
CA SER A 660 -34.69 -1.18 25.36
C SER A 660 -34.97 0.14 26.08
N GLU A 661 -35.08 0.12 27.42
CA GLU A 661 -35.29 1.33 28.22
C GLU A 661 -34.02 2.20 28.33
N ASP A 662 -32.86 1.64 28.02
CA ASP A 662 -31.57 2.33 28.10
C ASP A 662 -31.25 3.08 26.79
N ILE A 663 -31.86 2.74 25.66
CA ILE A 663 -31.63 3.43 24.39
C ILE A 663 -32.36 4.78 24.33
N SER A 664 -31.64 5.81 23.87
CA SER A 664 -32.10 7.19 23.84
C SER A 664 -31.67 7.92 22.57
N GLN A 665 -32.18 9.13 22.33
CA GLN A 665 -31.83 9.90 21.14
C GLN A 665 -30.32 10.22 21.03
N SER A 666 -29.59 10.30 22.13
CA SER A 666 -28.14 10.58 22.08
C SER A 666 -27.32 9.41 21.58
N ASP A 667 -27.91 8.21 21.50
CA ASP A 667 -27.28 7.02 20.94
C ASP A 667 -27.45 6.98 19.40
N PHE A 668 -28.03 8.02 18.79
CA PHE A 668 -28.26 8.14 17.35
C PHE A 668 -27.68 9.42 16.78
N GLU A 669 -27.18 9.32 15.55
CA GLU A 669 -26.83 10.47 14.71
C GLU A 669 -27.86 10.62 13.58
N ASP A 670 -28.45 11.82 13.48
CA ASP A 670 -29.49 12.15 12.49
C ASP A 670 -28.80 12.89 11.33
N THR A 671 -28.36 12.17 10.31
CA THR A 671 -27.69 12.75 9.13
C THR A 671 -28.69 13.50 8.26
N THR A 672 -28.90 14.77 8.60
CA THR A 672 -29.58 15.74 7.72
C THR A 672 -28.60 16.56 6.88
N GLN A 673 -27.33 16.17 6.80
CA GLN A 673 -26.39 16.76 5.83
C GLN A 673 -26.31 15.88 4.59
N THR A 674 -27.06 16.27 3.56
CA THR A 674 -26.80 15.82 2.20
C THR A 674 -25.50 16.48 1.75
N LEU A 675 -24.44 15.70 1.51
CA LEU A 675 -23.31 16.20 0.72
C LEU A 675 -23.87 16.71 -0.61
N SER A 676 -23.60 17.97 -0.91
CA SER A 676 -24.00 18.61 -2.16
C SER A 676 -22.92 19.60 -2.54
N PHE A 677 -22.70 19.80 -3.83
CA PHE A 677 -21.82 20.87 -4.25
C PHE A 677 -22.31 22.21 -3.72
N PRO A 678 -21.38 23.11 -3.31
CA PRO A 678 -21.74 24.43 -2.86
C PRO A 678 -22.64 25.13 -3.87
N LYS A 679 -23.74 25.72 -3.40
CA LYS A 679 -24.64 26.46 -4.29
C LYS A 679 -23.95 27.75 -4.78
N PRO A 680 -23.95 28.02 -6.09
CA PRO A 680 -23.44 29.27 -6.63
C PRO A 680 -24.15 30.48 -6.00
N THR A 681 -23.39 31.56 -5.80
CA THR A 681 -23.88 32.77 -5.11
C THR A 681 -24.47 33.81 -6.08
N GLY A 682 -24.23 33.66 -7.38
CA GLY A 682 -24.69 34.60 -8.40
C GLY A 682 -26.19 34.53 -8.71
N ASP A 683 -26.68 35.57 -9.39
CA ASP A 683 -28.11 35.77 -9.67
C ASP A 683 -28.63 34.96 -10.88
N HIS A 684 -27.75 34.32 -11.65
CA HIS A 684 -28.13 33.56 -12.85
C HIS A 684 -28.25 32.06 -12.57
N ALA A 685 -29.28 31.42 -13.14
CA ALA A 685 -29.27 29.97 -13.28
C ALA A 685 -28.14 29.55 -14.24
N VAL A 686 -27.59 28.35 -14.05
CA VAL A 686 -26.44 27.86 -14.83
C VAL A 686 -26.91 26.80 -15.83
N GLY A 687 -26.47 26.92 -17.08
CA GLY A 687 -26.61 25.90 -18.12
C GLY A 687 -25.25 25.27 -18.41
N THR A 688 -25.24 24.03 -18.91
CA THR A 688 -24.00 23.35 -19.32
C THR A 688 -24.15 22.59 -20.64
N THR A 689 -23.09 22.55 -21.44
CA THR A 689 -23.00 21.80 -22.71
C THR A 689 -21.54 21.45 -23.04
N SER A 690 -21.30 20.72 -24.13
CA SER A 690 -19.96 20.36 -24.58
C SER A 690 -19.73 20.70 -26.07
N TYR A 691 -18.50 21.09 -26.40
CA TYR A 691 -18.03 21.40 -27.76
C TYR A 691 -16.87 20.49 -28.15
N HIS A 692 -16.68 20.32 -29.45
CA HIS A 692 -15.56 19.59 -30.04
C HIS A 692 -15.01 20.42 -31.20
N PHE A 693 -13.74 20.78 -31.10
CA PHE A 693 -13.01 21.57 -32.07
C PHE A 693 -11.92 20.70 -32.72
N ILE A 694 -11.67 20.92 -34.01
CA ILE A 694 -10.62 20.24 -34.76
C ILE A 694 -9.80 21.33 -35.42
N ASP A 695 -8.53 21.46 -35.03
CA ASP A 695 -7.59 22.41 -35.63
C ASP A 695 -7.06 21.81 -36.94
N PRO A 696 -7.45 22.36 -38.11
CA PRO A 696 -7.05 21.78 -39.39
C PRO A 696 -5.57 22.07 -39.73
N GLU A 697 -4.95 23.05 -39.08
CA GLU A 697 -3.61 23.55 -39.38
C GLU A 697 -2.54 22.95 -38.47
N ARG A 698 -2.91 22.39 -37.31
CA ARG A 698 -2.00 21.68 -36.39
C ARG A 698 -2.18 20.16 -36.45
N GLU A 699 -1.05 19.45 -36.52
CA GLU A 699 -1.00 18.00 -36.29
C GLU A 699 -0.92 17.70 -34.79
N GLU A 700 -1.39 16.52 -34.40
CA GLU A 700 -1.30 16.03 -33.02
C GLU A 700 0.14 15.61 -32.67
N THR A 701 0.62 16.02 -31.51
CA THR A 701 2.04 15.92 -31.12
C THR A 701 2.37 14.56 -30.51
N TYR A 702 1.42 13.95 -29.80
CA TYR A 702 1.66 12.78 -28.96
C TYR A 702 1.14 11.45 -29.53
N THR A 703 0.78 11.41 -30.81
CA THR A 703 0.26 10.23 -31.52
C THR A 703 1.33 9.59 -32.41
N GLU A 704 1.19 8.28 -32.66
CA GLU A 704 2.04 7.56 -33.63
C GLU A 704 1.63 7.84 -35.09
N ASP A 705 0.43 8.36 -35.35
CA ASP A 705 -0.05 8.70 -36.69
C ASP A 705 0.21 10.18 -37.01
N PRO A 706 1.19 10.51 -37.87
CA PRO A 706 1.55 11.90 -38.15
C PRO A 706 0.50 12.66 -38.98
N ASP A 707 -0.57 11.99 -39.45
CA ASP A 707 -1.67 12.61 -40.20
C ASP A 707 -2.87 13.00 -39.29
N ASP A 708 -2.83 12.66 -38.00
CA ASP A 708 -3.87 13.02 -37.02
C ASP A 708 -3.83 14.52 -36.71
N LYS A 709 -5.02 15.15 -36.77
CA LYS A 709 -5.19 16.58 -36.46
C LYS A 709 -5.31 16.81 -34.97
N ARG A 710 -4.88 17.99 -34.51
CA ARG A 710 -5.10 18.41 -33.12
C ARG A 710 -6.60 18.60 -32.87
N GLU A 711 -7.17 17.76 -32.02
CA GLU A 711 -8.56 17.84 -31.61
C GLU A 711 -8.62 18.36 -30.16
N ILE A 712 -9.66 19.13 -29.82
CA ILE A 712 -9.86 19.70 -28.49
C ILE A 712 -11.34 19.51 -28.13
N THR A 713 -11.63 18.91 -26.97
CA THR A 713 -12.99 18.90 -26.44
C THR A 713 -13.12 19.96 -25.36
N ALA A 714 -14.31 20.53 -25.17
CA ALA A 714 -14.54 21.55 -24.16
C ALA A 714 -15.86 21.34 -23.44
N LYS A 715 -15.87 21.58 -22.14
CA LYS A 715 -17.07 21.66 -21.31
C LYS A 715 -17.38 23.13 -21.05
N VAL A 716 -18.63 23.53 -21.23
CA VAL A 716 -19.04 24.93 -21.17
C VAL A 716 -20.13 25.13 -20.13
N TRP A 717 -19.96 26.13 -19.26
CA TRP A 717 -20.98 26.60 -18.32
C TRP A 717 -21.34 28.04 -18.63
N TYR A 718 -22.63 28.37 -18.56
CA TYR A 718 -23.11 29.68 -19.01
C TYR A 718 -24.39 30.11 -18.29
N PRO A 719 -24.72 31.41 -18.27
CA PRO A 719 -25.96 31.90 -17.69
C PRO A 719 -27.16 31.44 -18.51
N SER A 720 -28.12 30.77 -17.89
CA SER A 720 -29.24 30.11 -18.56
C SER A 720 -30.61 30.62 -18.09
N GLU A 721 -31.64 30.37 -18.90
CA GLU A 721 -33.02 30.49 -18.46
C GLU A 721 -33.36 29.33 -17.50
N ASN A 722 -34.07 29.61 -16.41
CA ASN A 722 -34.51 28.56 -15.49
C ASN A 722 -35.67 27.74 -16.11
N THR A 723 -35.31 26.68 -16.85
CA THR A 723 -36.25 25.90 -17.66
C THR A 723 -36.65 24.54 -17.09
N SER A 724 -36.00 24.07 -16.02
CA SER A 724 -36.18 22.72 -15.46
C SER A 724 -35.90 22.70 -13.96
N SER A 725 -36.50 21.75 -13.23
CA SER A 725 -36.14 21.43 -11.84
C SER A 725 -35.10 20.30 -11.72
N THR A 726 -34.69 19.70 -12.84
CA THR A 726 -33.71 18.60 -12.89
C THR A 726 -32.37 19.14 -13.35
N THR A 727 -31.32 18.91 -12.56
CA THR A 727 -29.94 19.32 -12.81
C THR A 727 -29.19 18.27 -13.64
N ALA A 728 -28.06 18.66 -14.22
CA ALA A 728 -27.16 17.76 -14.94
C ALA A 728 -26.38 16.87 -13.95
N PRO A 729 -26.04 15.62 -14.32
CA PRO A 729 -25.08 14.85 -13.54
C PRO A 729 -23.71 15.52 -13.60
N TYR A 730 -22.86 15.25 -12.61
CA TYR A 730 -21.50 15.79 -12.55
C TYR A 730 -20.69 15.45 -13.80
N MET A 731 -20.79 14.20 -14.25
CA MET A 731 -20.16 13.73 -15.48
C MET A 731 -21.16 12.95 -16.34
N SER A 732 -20.87 12.78 -17.63
CA SER A 732 -21.67 11.87 -18.46
C SER A 732 -21.33 10.41 -18.15
N GLU A 733 -22.30 9.51 -18.25
CA GLU A 733 -22.11 8.06 -18.01
C GLU A 733 -20.91 7.47 -18.79
N ASN A 734 -20.73 7.87 -20.05
CA ASN A 734 -19.60 7.41 -20.87
C ASN A 734 -18.26 7.95 -20.36
N LEU A 735 -18.24 9.21 -19.89
CA LEU A 735 -17.03 9.81 -19.31
C LEU A 735 -16.72 9.17 -17.96
N SER A 736 -17.72 8.92 -17.12
CA SER A 736 -17.57 8.19 -15.85
C SER A 736 -16.99 6.80 -16.07
N ASN A 737 -17.56 6.03 -17.00
CA ASN A 737 -17.03 4.71 -17.32
C ASN A 737 -15.61 4.74 -17.87
N ALA A 738 -15.31 5.68 -18.77
CA ALA A 738 -13.99 5.82 -19.35
C ALA A 738 -12.95 6.23 -18.29
N LEU A 739 -13.29 7.17 -17.41
CA LEU A 739 -12.44 7.60 -16.31
C LEU A 739 -12.22 6.46 -15.32
N ALA A 740 -13.29 5.82 -14.86
CA ALA A 740 -13.21 4.67 -13.96
C ALA A 740 -12.33 3.55 -14.52
N THR A 741 -12.44 3.26 -15.82
CA THR A 741 -11.58 2.28 -16.49
C THR A 741 -10.12 2.75 -16.51
N ALA A 742 -9.87 4.02 -16.82
CA ALA A 742 -8.52 4.58 -16.90
C ALA A 742 -7.82 4.63 -15.53
N VAL A 743 -8.59 4.83 -14.46
CA VAL A 743 -8.10 4.87 -13.07
C VAL A 743 -8.35 3.58 -12.30
N GLY A 744 -8.75 2.48 -12.96
CA GLY A 744 -8.92 1.18 -12.31
C GLY A 744 -10.01 1.08 -11.24
N ILE A 745 -11.04 1.93 -11.27
CA ILE A 745 -12.22 1.85 -10.39
C ILE A 745 -13.32 1.04 -11.10
N PRO A 746 -14.09 0.18 -10.41
CA PRO A 746 -15.27 -0.47 -11.01
C PRO A 746 -16.17 0.55 -11.72
N PRO A 747 -16.39 0.41 -13.05
CA PRO A 747 -17.09 1.44 -13.82
C PRO A 747 -18.51 1.70 -13.34
N GLN A 748 -19.19 0.67 -12.83
CA GLN A 748 -20.57 0.79 -12.35
C GLN A 748 -20.67 1.64 -11.10
N ASP A 749 -19.84 1.40 -10.09
CA ASP A 749 -19.94 2.06 -8.79
C ASP A 749 -19.54 3.54 -8.89
N PHE A 750 -18.46 3.83 -9.63
CA PHE A 750 -18.05 5.20 -9.93
C PHE A 750 -19.08 5.96 -10.78
N THR A 751 -19.71 5.26 -11.75
CA THR A 751 -20.77 5.85 -12.56
C THR A 751 -21.99 6.16 -11.71
N ASP A 752 -22.44 5.23 -10.85
CA ASP A 752 -23.61 5.43 -10.00
C ASP A 752 -23.43 6.63 -9.06
N ILE A 753 -22.23 6.84 -8.52
CA ILE A 753 -21.89 8.01 -7.69
C ILE A 753 -21.85 9.30 -8.52
N THR A 754 -21.07 9.32 -9.62
CA THR A 754 -20.97 10.55 -10.43
C THR A 754 -22.28 10.94 -11.12
N GLN A 755 -23.20 9.99 -11.32
CA GLN A 755 -24.58 10.27 -11.74
C GLN A 755 -25.48 10.74 -10.58
N SER A 756 -25.19 10.39 -9.33
CA SER A 756 -25.98 10.78 -8.15
C SER A 756 -25.64 12.17 -7.63
N ILE A 757 -24.42 12.67 -7.87
CA ILE A 757 -23.98 14.01 -7.46
C ILE A 757 -24.82 15.09 -8.17
N PRO A 758 -25.66 15.85 -7.42
CA PRO A 758 -26.48 16.90 -8.01
C PRO A 758 -25.64 18.16 -8.25
N THR A 759 -25.30 18.45 -9.50
CA THR A 759 -24.71 19.75 -9.88
C THR A 759 -25.76 20.88 -9.81
N ASN A 760 -25.35 22.14 -9.98
CA ASN A 760 -26.28 23.28 -10.05
C ASN A 760 -26.64 23.69 -11.49
N SER A 761 -26.09 23.00 -12.48
CA SER A 761 -26.27 23.32 -13.90
C SER A 761 -27.38 22.51 -14.57
N ILE A 762 -27.96 23.07 -15.63
CA ILE A 762 -29.02 22.45 -16.43
C ILE A 762 -28.45 22.11 -17.81
N ALA A 763 -28.42 20.81 -18.14
CA ALA A 763 -27.89 20.34 -19.42
C ALA A 763 -28.66 20.95 -20.61
N ASN A 764 -27.93 21.58 -21.54
CA ASN A 764 -28.44 22.17 -22.78
C ASN A 764 -29.58 23.18 -22.59
N ALA A 765 -29.60 23.90 -21.47
CA ALA A 765 -30.57 24.95 -21.22
C ALA A 765 -30.39 26.12 -22.21
N PRO A 766 -31.47 26.83 -22.60
CA PRO A 766 -31.33 28.05 -23.40
C PRO A 766 -30.52 29.11 -22.64
N ILE A 767 -29.63 29.83 -23.34
CA ILE A 767 -28.88 30.94 -22.77
C ILE A 767 -29.82 32.05 -22.27
N ALA A 768 -29.48 32.66 -21.13
CA ALA A 768 -30.28 33.69 -20.48
C ALA A 768 -30.40 34.95 -21.36
N LYS A 769 -31.61 35.52 -21.45
CA LYS A 769 -31.90 36.72 -22.25
C LYS A 769 -31.68 38.02 -21.48
N THR A 770 -31.19 37.94 -20.24
CA THR A 770 -31.06 39.07 -19.32
C THR A 770 -29.94 40.05 -19.72
N LYS A 771 -28.90 39.58 -20.44
CA LYS A 771 -27.88 40.42 -21.06
C LYS A 771 -27.86 40.27 -22.59
N SER A 772 -27.35 41.30 -23.26
CA SER A 772 -27.10 41.27 -24.71
C SER A 772 -25.94 40.34 -25.03
N GLU A 773 -24.82 40.46 -24.32
CA GLU A 773 -23.59 39.68 -24.46
C GLU A 773 -23.00 39.36 -23.07
N TYR A 774 -22.19 38.30 -22.98
CA TYR A 774 -21.55 37.82 -21.76
C TYR A 774 -20.02 37.73 -21.93
N PRO A 775 -19.21 38.21 -20.97
CA PRO A 775 -17.76 37.99 -20.99
C PRO A 775 -17.42 36.50 -21.00
N VAL A 776 -16.27 36.17 -21.58
CA VAL A 776 -15.81 34.78 -21.75
C VAL A 776 -14.60 34.51 -20.86
N LEU A 777 -14.63 33.39 -20.13
CA LEU A 777 -13.53 32.90 -19.34
C LEU A 777 -13.10 31.54 -19.86
N PHE A 778 -11.82 31.39 -20.19
CA PHE A 778 -11.22 30.09 -20.50
C PHE A 778 -10.74 29.43 -19.22
N LEU A 779 -10.95 28.13 -19.07
CA LEU A 779 -10.42 27.33 -17.97
C LEU A 779 -9.52 26.21 -18.51
N SER A 780 -8.28 26.12 -18.02
CA SER A 780 -7.38 25.00 -18.33
C SER A 780 -7.19 24.13 -17.09
N HIS A 781 -7.40 22.81 -17.22
CA HIS A 781 -7.23 21.84 -16.12
C HIS A 781 -5.75 21.57 -15.81
N GLY A 782 -5.46 20.89 -14.71
CA GLY A 782 -4.09 20.45 -14.35
C GLY A 782 -3.50 19.39 -15.29
N PHE A 783 -2.28 18.94 -15.05
CA PHE A 783 -1.77 17.75 -15.73
C PHE A 783 -2.54 16.51 -15.25
N GLY A 784 -2.94 15.59 -16.14
CA GLY A 784 -3.85 14.48 -15.79
C GLY A 784 -5.31 14.88 -15.51
N GLY A 785 -5.59 16.15 -15.22
CA GLY A 785 -6.94 16.64 -14.88
C GLY A 785 -7.99 16.54 -16.01
N LEU A 786 -9.22 16.92 -15.68
CA LEU A 786 -10.37 17.00 -16.60
C LEU A 786 -11.13 18.32 -16.42
N PRO A 787 -11.85 18.80 -17.44
CA PRO A 787 -12.75 19.95 -17.28
C PRO A 787 -13.78 19.78 -16.16
N GLU A 788 -14.36 18.58 -16.01
CA GLU A 788 -15.38 18.27 -15.00
C GLU A 788 -14.90 18.47 -13.56
N LEU A 789 -13.60 18.30 -13.28
CA LEU A 789 -12.99 18.50 -11.96
C LEU A 789 -12.92 19.97 -11.52
N ASN A 790 -13.57 20.88 -12.25
CA ASN A 790 -13.62 22.31 -11.98
C ASN A 790 -15.06 22.84 -12.05
N THR A 791 -16.05 21.98 -11.89
CA THR A 791 -17.48 22.30 -11.97
C THR A 791 -17.89 23.31 -10.91
N ILE A 792 -17.44 23.19 -9.65
CA ILE A 792 -17.83 24.13 -8.59
C ILE A 792 -17.42 25.56 -8.96
N LYS A 793 -16.19 25.72 -9.43
CA LYS A 793 -15.66 27.00 -9.92
C LYS A 793 -16.42 27.53 -11.13
N ALA A 794 -16.64 26.66 -12.12
CA ALA A 794 -17.28 27.06 -13.37
C ALA A 794 -18.76 27.45 -13.17
N GLU A 795 -19.48 26.75 -12.28
CA GLU A 795 -20.86 27.09 -11.92
C GLU A 795 -20.95 28.42 -11.17
N GLU A 796 -20.02 28.71 -10.25
CA GLU A 796 -19.96 30.01 -9.59
C GLU A 796 -19.79 31.14 -10.61
N LEU A 797 -18.75 31.08 -11.45
CA LEU A 797 -18.49 32.12 -12.45
C LEU A 797 -19.64 32.25 -13.46
N ALA A 798 -20.24 31.14 -13.90
CA ALA A 798 -21.42 31.19 -14.76
C ALA A 798 -22.62 31.86 -14.07
N SER A 799 -22.84 31.61 -12.78
CA SER A 799 -23.90 32.26 -12.00
C SER A 799 -23.69 33.77 -11.85
N GLN A 800 -22.43 34.25 -11.90
CA GLN A 800 -22.05 35.67 -11.89
C GLN A 800 -22.22 36.34 -13.26
N GLY A 801 -22.53 35.56 -14.30
CA GLY A 801 -22.82 36.06 -15.65
C GLY A 801 -21.63 36.02 -16.60
N TYR A 802 -20.75 35.02 -16.47
CA TYR A 802 -19.68 34.69 -17.42
C TYR A 802 -20.04 33.44 -18.24
N VAL A 803 -19.52 33.33 -19.46
CA VAL A 803 -19.47 32.06 -20.19
C VAL A 803 -18.11 31.43 -19.92
N VAL A 804 -18.09 30.28 -19.24
CA VAL A 804 -16.87 29.57 -18.86
C VAL A 804 -16.65 28.40 -19.80
N ILE A 805 -15.53 28.39 -20.51
CA ILE A 805 -15.15 27.38 -21.49
C ILE A 805 -13.92 26.63 -20.96
N ALA A 806 -14.15 25.45 -20.39
CA ALA A 806 -13.08 24.60 -19.88
C ALA A 806 -12.59 23.66 -20.99
N LEU A 807 -11.31 23.79 -21.35
CA LEU A 807 -10.69 23.00 -22.41
C LEU A 807 -10.18 21.68 -21.86
N ASN A 808 -10.44 20.58 -22.56
CA ASN A 808 -9.79 19.30 -22.37
C ASN A 808 -8.68 19.16 -23.42
N HIS A 809 -7.43 19.08 -22.95
CA HIS A 809 -6.27 19.05 -23.81
C HIS A 809 -5.91 17.60 -24.15
N THR A 810 -6.08 17.21 -25.42
CA THR A 810 -5.88 15.82 -25.87
C THR A 810 -4.47 15.31 -25.52
N TYR A 811 -4.41 14.09 -24.97
CA TYR A 811 -3.23 13.39 -24.42
C TYR A 811 -2.62 13.95 -23.12
N ASP A 812 -3.07 15.11 -22.64
CA ASP A 812 -2.59 15.68 -21.38
C ASP A 812 -3.49 15.34 -20.19
N SER A 813 -4.77 15.06 -20.45
CA SER A 813 -5.75 14.59 -19.47
C SER A 813 -5.79 13.07 -19.36
N THR A 814 -6.22 12.57 -18.20
CA THR A 814 -6.40 11.12 -17.97
C THR A 814 -7.36 10.51 -18.98
N VAL A 815 -8.42 11.24 -19.37
CA VAL A 815 -9.40 10.80 -20.37
C VAL A 815 -9.88 11.94 -21.27
N ASN A 816 -9.85 11.71 -22.58
CA ASN A 816 -10.52 12.50 -23.60
C ASN A 816 -11.63 11.67 -24.25
N LEU A 817 -12.88 12.08 -24.09
CA LEU A 817 -14.04 11.45 -24.72
C LEU A 817 -14.54 12.28 -25.90
N PHE A 818 -14.46 11.72 -27.11
CA PHE A 818 -14.89 12.38 -28.34
C PHE A 818 -16.35 12.06 -28.71
N PRO A 819 -17.04 12.93 -29.48
CA PRO A 819 -18.45 12.72 -29.86
C PRO A 819 -18.73 11.44 -30.66
N ASP A 820 -17.73 10.88 -31.33
CA ASP A 820 -17.81 9.61 -32.06
C ASP A 820 -17.65 8.37 -31.15
N GLY A 821 -17.45 8.57 -29.85
CA GLY A 821 -17.27 7.54 -28.83
C GLY A 821 -15.82 7.11 -28.62
N ARG A 822 -14.86 7.77 -29.29
CA ARG A 822 -13.44 7.48 -29.12
C ARG A 822 -12.96 7.98 -27.75
N VAL A 823 -12.16 7.16 -27.08
CA VAL A 823 -11.55 7.47 -25.79
C VAL A 823 -10.04 7.49 -25.99
N ILE A 824 -9.38 8.59 -25.62
CA ILE A 824 -7.92 8.73 -25.63
C ILE A 824 -7.47 9.03 -24.21
N THR A 825 -6.50 8.27 -23.72
CA THR A 825 -5.88 8.48 -22.40
C THR A 825 -4.63 9.35 -22.50
N GLN A 826 -4.04 9.69 -21.37
CA GLN A 826 -2.78 10.42 -21.32
C GLN A 826 -1.68 9.69 -22.11
N SER A 827 -0.77 10.46 -22.76
CA SER A 827 0.30 9.87 -23.56
C SER A 827 1.29 9.06 -22.69
N PRO A 828 1.65 7.82 -23.09
CA PRO A 828 2.71 7.05 -22.42
C PRO A 828 4.08 7.75 -22.43
N THR A 829 4.29 8.70 -23.34
CA THR A 829 5.54 9.48 -23.46
C THR A 829 5.89 10.22 -22.17
N PHE A 830 4.89 10.57 -21.36
CA PHE A 830 5.09 11.24 -20.08
C PHE A 830 5.56 10.29 -18.96
N GLY A 831 5.33 8.97 -19.08
CA GLY A 831 5.64 8.04 -17.99
C GLY A 831 4.84 8.29 -16.70
N GLY A 832 3.62 8.82 -16.83
CA GLY A 832 2.83 9.31 -15.69
C GLY A 832 3.30 10.67 -15.17
N PHE A 833 2.86 11.07 -13.98
CA PHE A 833 3.30 12.33 -13.37
C PHE A 833 4.78 12.30 -12.99
N LEU A 834 5.24 11.22 -12.34
CA LEU A 834 6.62 11.06 -11.87
C LEU A 834 7.62 11.07 -13.05
N GLY A 835 7.31 10.38 -14.15
CA GLY A 835 8.14 10.45 -15.36
C GLY A 835 8.20 11.85 -15.99
N ALA A 836 7.14 12.64 -15.87
CA ALA A 836 7.09 14.00 -16.41
C ALA A 836 7.80 15.02 -15.50
N SER A 837 7.73 14.87 -14.17
CA SER A 837 8.41 15.75 -13.22
C SER A 837 9.94 15.63 -13.30
N GLU A 838 10.45 14.45 -13.64
CA GLU A 838 11.88 14.25 -13.94
C GLU A 838 12.34 14.95 -15.24
N ASN A 839 11.42 15.40 -16.09
CA ASN A 839 11.73 16.06 -17.37
C ASN A 839 10.93 17.37 -17.58
N PRO A 840 11.40 18.50 -17.00
CA PRO A 840 10.73 19.80 -17.10
C PRO A 840 10.50 20.32 -18.54
N GLU A 841 11.22 19.81 -19.53
CA GLU A 841 11.01 20.19 -20.93
C GLU A 841 9.66 19.69 -21.47
N LEU A 842 9.14 18.56 -20.97
CA LEU A 842 7.82 18.02 -21.35
C LEU A 842 6.68 18.91 -20.86
N PHE A 843 6.79 19.44 -19.63
CA PHE A 843 5.81 20.40 -19.12
C PHE A 843 5.83 21.71 -19.89
N ALA A 844 7.01 22.20 -20.28
CA ALA A 844 7.11 23.39 -21.12
C ALA A 844 6.46 23.18 -22.50
N GLU A 845 6.67 22.02 -23.14
CA GLU A 845 6.03 21.66 -24.41
C GLU A 845 4.51 21.55 -24.28
N SER A 846 4.01 20.91 -23.22
CA SER A 846 2.57 20.83 -22.92
C SER A 846 1.97 22.22 -22.76
N ILE A 847 2.59 23.12 -21.99
CA ILE A 847 2.12 24.52 -21.82
C ILE A 847 2.03 25.25 -23.18
N ASP A 848 3.02 25.10 -24.05
CA ASP A 848 3.03 25.67 -25.40
C ASP A 848 1.86 25.16 -26.26
N ILE A 849 1.53 23.87 -26.17
CA ILE A 849 0.42 23.25 -26.90
C ILE A 849 -0.92 23.76 -26.35
N ARG A 850 -1.07 23.74 -25.02
CA ARG A 850 -2.30 24.18 -24.33
C ARG A 850 -2.61 25.66 -24.58
N ALA A 851 -1.59 26.51 -24.64
CA ALA A 851 -1.77 27.92 -24.98
C ALA A 851 -2.30 28.11 -26.42
N LYS A 852 -1.78 27.34 -27.37
CA LYS A 852 -2.27 27.34 -28.76
C LYS A 852 -3.68 26.78 -28.88
N ASP A 853 -4.06 25.81 -28.06
CA ASP A 853 -5.43 25.30 -27.99
C ASP A 853 -6.40 26.41 -27.56
N ALA A 854 -6.07 27.18 -26.54
CA ALA A 854 -6.89 28.31 -26.09
C ALA A 854 -7.01 29.41 -27.15
N GLN A 855 -5.90 29.76 -27.82
CA GLN A 855 -5.89 30.73 -28.91
C GLN A 855 -6.77 30.27 -30.09
N PHE A 856 -6.64 29.01 -30.50
CA PHE A 856 -7.42 28.42 -31.58
C PHE A 856 -8.92 28.40 -31.25
N VAL A 857 -9.30 27.97 -30.03
CA VAL A 857 -10.71 27.97 -29.64
C VAL A 857 -11.27 29.40 -29.59
N LEU A 858 -10.48 30.41 -29.18
CA LEU A 858 -10.90 31.80 -29.26
C LEU A 858 -11.13 32.26 -30.72
N ASP A 859 -10.28 31.86 -31.66
CA ASP A 859 -10.47 32.13 -33.09
C ASP A 859 -11.79 31.53 -33.60
N GLU A 860 -12.09 30.28 -33.26
CA GLU A 860 -13.34 29.61 -33.63
C GLU A 860 -14.58 30.31 -33.03
N LEU A 861 -14.49 30.80 -31.80
CA LEU A 861 -15.59 31.55 -31.17
C LEU A 861 -15.82 32.91 -31.84
N GLU A 862 -14.77 33.60 -32.30
CA GLU A 862 -14.92 34.83 -33.10
C GLU A 862 -15.64 34.56 -34.43
N GLU A 863 -15.39 33.41 -35.06
CA GLU A 863 -16.12 33.00 -36.27
C GLU A 863 -17.59 32.69 -35.95
N ILE A 864 -17.87 31.98 -34.86
CA ILE A 864 -19.24 31.63 -34.43
C ILE A 864 -20.05 32.89 -34.06
N ASP A 865 -19.46 33.84 -33.33
CA ASP A 865 -20.13 35.06 -32.87
C ASP A 865 -20.47 36.01 -34.03
N THR A 866 -19.66 35.98 -35.12
CA THR A 866 -19.86 36.84 -36.30
C THR A 866 -20.79 36.25 -37.38
N GLU A 867 -21.24 34.98 -37.25
CA GLU A 867 -22.09 34.34 -38.25
C GLU A 867 -23.57 34.76 -38.15
N GLU A 868 -24.02 35.60 -39.11
CA GLU A 868 -25.39 36.10 -39.18
C GLU A 868 -26.41 34.94 -39.34
N ASN A 869 -27.24 34.71 -38.31
CA ASN A 869 -28.18 33.56 -38.16
C ASN A 869 -27.54 32.22 -37.78
N SER A 870 -26.41 32.23 -37.08
CA SER A 870 -25.87 31.02 -36.43
C SER A 870 -26.96 30.30 -35.62
N THR A 871 -27.03 28.98 -35.77
CA THR A 871 -27.87 28.11 -34.92
C THR A 871 -27.14 27.64 -33.67
N ASP A 872 -25.88 28.07 -33.50
CA ASP A 872 -25.09 27.81 -32.32
C ASP A 872 -25.76 28.41 -31.06
N LEU A 873 -25.50 27.79 -29.91
CA LEU A 873 -26.06 28.22 -28.62
C LEU A 873 -25.70 29.67 -28.30
N PHE A 874 -24.49 30.09 -28.66
CA PHE A 874 -23.98 31.41 -28.34
C PHE A 874 -24.38 32.43 -29.41
N GLY A 875 -24.11 32.22 -30.70
CA GLY A 875 -24.37 33.25 -31.73
C GLY A 875 -23.78 34.62 -31.29
N GLU A 876 -24.45 35.74 -31.55
CA GLU A 876 -24.07 37.12 -31.10
C GLU A 876 -24.24 37.35 -29.58
N LYS A 877 -23.81 36.40 -28.72
CA LYS A 877 -23.96 36.47 -27.25
C LYS A 877 -22.65 36.52 -26.50
N LEU A 878 -21.51 36.42 -27.18
CA LEU A 878 -20.21 36.47 -26.53
C LEU A 878 -19.66 37.89 -26.58
N ASP A 879 -19.12 38.36 -25.46
CA ASP A 879 -18.36 39.61 -25.43
C ASP A 879 -16.87 39.26 -25.51
N LEU A 880 -16.38 39.13 -26.73
CA LEU A 880 -14.99 38.74 -27.01
C LEU A 880 -14.00 39.92 -26.84
N ASP A 881 -14.46 41.11 -26.48
CA ASP A 881 -13.59 42.19 -25.99
C ASP A 881 -13.24 42.00 -24.49
N ARG A 882 -14.03 41.19 -23.77
CA ARG A 882 -13.87 40.86 -22.34
C ARG A 882 -13.59 39.37 -22.14
N VAL A 883 -12.37 38.96 -22.49
CA VAL A 883 -11.89 37.59 -22.36
C VAL A 883 -10.87 37.46 -21.22
N GLY A 884 -11.06 36.51 -20.32
CA GLY A 884 -10.09 36.12 -19.29
C GLY A 884 -9.72 34.65 -19.36
N ILE A 885 -8.70 34.25 -18.62
CA ILE A 885 -8.30 32.83 -18.48
C ILE A 885 -7.92 32.52 -17.04
N LEU A 886 -8.27 31.33 -16.57
CA LEU A 886 -7.80 30.77 -15.31
C LEU A 886 -7.38 29.32 -15.53
N GLY A 887 -6.53 28.79 -14.65
CA GLY A 887 -6.26 27.36 -14.68
C GLY A 887 -5.66 26.84 -13.39
N TYR A 888 -5.85 25.54 -13.20
CA TYR A 888 -5.34 24.77 -12.07
C TYR A 888 -4.03 24.10 -12.43
N SER A 889 -3.04 24.12 -11.52
CA SER A 889 -1.75 23.44 -11.71
C SER A 889 -1.08 23.86 -13.03
N LEU A 890 -0.70 22.92 -13.90
CA LEU A 890 -0.15 23.21 -15.25
C LEU A 890 -1.07 24.11 -16.10
N GLY A 891 -2.38 24.10 -15.85
CA GLY A 891 -3.35 25.02 -16.45
C GLY A 891 -3.16 26.48 -16.02
N GLY A 892 -2.65 26.73 -14.80
CA GLY A 892 -2.31 28.07 -14.33
C GLY A 892 -1.05 28.63 -15.01
N ALA A 893 -0.04 27.79 -15.25
CA ALA A 893 1.10 28.14 -16.10
C ALA A 893 0.66 28.40 -17.56
N THR A 894 -0.31 27.63 -18.05
CA THR A 894 -0.96 27.86 -19.35
C THR A 894 -1.64 29.23 -19.40
N ALA A 895 -2.34 29.65 -18.33
CA ALA A 895 -2.96 30.98 -18.27
C ALA A 895 -1.91 32.11 -18.42
N ALA A 896 -0.78 32.00 -17.73
CA ALA A 896 0.33 32.94 -17.87
C ALA A 896 0.90 32.97 -19.30
N LYS A 897 1.10 31.79 -19.91
CA LYS A 897 1.57 31.65 -21.30
C LYS A 897 0.63 32.31 -22.30
N VAL A 898 -0.67 32.04 -22.19
CA VAL A 898 -1.70 32.63 -23.07
C VAL A 898 -1.68 34.15 -22.98
N LEU A 899 -1.57 34.73 -21.79
CA LEU A 899 -1.47 36.17 -21.61
C LEU A 899 -0.20 36.77 -22.23
N ALA A 900 0.92 36.06 -22.16
CA ALA A 900 2.18 36.49 -22.77
C ALA A 900 2.13 36.53 -24.30
N GLU A 901 1.33 35.64 -24.91
CA GLU A 901 1.29 35.46 -26.36
C GLU A 901 0.09 36.11 -27.05
N ASP A 902 -1.05 36.23 -26.38
CA ASP A 902 -2.30 36.73 -26.95
C ASP A 902 -2.94 37.84 -26.10
N SER A 903 -2.82 39.06 -26.61
CA SER A 903 -3.38 40.28 -26.00
C SER A 903 -4.92 40.36 -25.98
N ARG A 904 -5.63 39.43 -26.62
CA ARG A 904 -7.10 39.34 -26.51
C ARG A 904 -7.52 38.93 -25.10
N PHE A 905 -6.72 38.09 -24.43
CA PHE A 905 -6.90 37.77 -23.03
C PHE A 905 -6.47 38.95 -22.16
N LYS A 906 -7.42 39.47 -21.35
CA LYS A 906 -7.28 40.72 -20.60
C LYS A 906 -6.85 40.53 -19.15
N ALA A 907 -7.05 39.36 -18.57
CA ALA A 907 -6.69 39.05 -17.19
C ALA A 907 -6.51 37.53 -17.00
N GLY A 908 -5.61 37.12 -16.10
CA GLY A 908 -5.22 35.72 -15.88
C GLY A 908 -5.20 35.31 -14.41
N ILE A 909 -5.55 34.06 -14.11
CA ILE A 909 -5.40 33.48 -12.76
C ILE A 909 -4.62 32.16 -12.81
N ASN A 910 -3.65 32.01 -11.92
CA ASN A 910 -2.94 30.76 -11.63
C ASN A 910 -3.44 30.18 -10.30
N LEU A 911 -4.10 29.01 -10.34
CA LEU A 911 -4.50 28.27 -9.15
C LEU A 911 -3.45 27.19 -8.85
N ASP A 912 -2.50 27.53 -7.97
CA ASP A 912 -1.49 26.63 -7.42
C ASP A 912 -0.61 25.91 -8.47
N GLY A 913 -0.31 26.58 -9.59
CA GLY A 913 0.50 26.04 -10.68
C GLY A 913 1.96 26.49 -10.65
N GLY A 914 2.88 25.53 -10.65
CA GLY A 914 4.30 25.79 -10.89
C GLY A 914 4.55 26.34 -12.30
N LEU A 915 5.47 27.31 -12.40
CA LEU A 915 5.82 27.93 -13.70
C LEU A 915 7.04 27.24 -14.31
N PHE A 916 6.90 26.81 -15.56
CA PHE A 916 7.93 26.05 -16.29
C PHE A 916 8.37 26.77 -17.58
N GLY A 917 9.52 26.36 -18.10
CA GLY A 917 10.02 26.81 -19.39
C GLY A 917 10.26 28.32 -19.47
N ASP A 918 9.87 28.94 -20.59
CA ASP A 918 10.06 30.38 -20.81
C ASP A 918 9.09 31.26 -19.99
N VAL A 919 7.96 30.70 -19.55
CA VAL A 919 6.94 31.39 -18.73
C VAL A 919 7.46 31.80 -17.37
N ALA A 920 8.35 31.01 -16.76
CA ALA A 920 9.01 31.33 -15.49
C ALA A 920 9.74 32.69 -15.49
N SER A 921 10.06 33.22 -16.68
CA SER A 921 10.71 34.52 -16.88
C SER A 921 9.87 35.52 -17.68
N ALA A 922 8.61 35.19 -17.95
CA ALA A 922 7.72 36.04 -18.73
C ALA A 922 7.36 37.32 -17.96
N SER A 923 7.20 38.42 -18.69
CA SER A 923 6.77 39.69 -18.14
C SER A 923 5.41 40.03 -18.73
N LEU A 924 4.37 40.01 -17.89
CA LEU A 924 3.00 40.22 -18.32
C LEU A 924 2.58 41.69 -18.17
N SER A 925 1.85 42.18 -19.18
CA SER A 925 1.24 43.51 -19.15
C SER A 925 -0.24 43.47 -18.72
N GLN A 926 -0.82 42.29 -18.59
CA GLN A 926 -2.20 42.11 -18.16
C GLN A 926 -2.23 41.78 -16.67
N PRO A 927 -3.30 42.14 -15.94
CA PRO A 927 -3.45 41.76 -14.54
C PRO A 927 -3.36 40.25 -14.35
N PHE A 928 -2.70 39.84 -13.27
CA PHE A 928 -2.50 38.43 -12.94
C PHE A 928 -2.71 38.18 -11.44
N LEU A 929 -3.44 37.12 -11.10
CA LEU A 929 -3.65 36.68 -9.72
C LEU A 929 -3.12 35.25 -9.55
N THR A 930 -2.36 35.03 -8.50
CA THR A 930 -1.78 33.72 -8.17
C THR A 930 -2.31 33.25 -6.81
N PHE A 931 -2.75 32.00 -6.76
CA PHE A 931 -3.04 31.29 -5.51
C PHE A 931 -1.93 30.29 -5.22
N ASN A 932 -1.53 30.17 -3.95
CA ASN A 932 -0.57 29.19 -3.47
C ASN A 932 -1.15 28.41 -2.26
N ASN A 933 -0.78 27.14 -2.15
CA ASN A 933 -1.01 26.32 -0.96
C ASN A 933 0.03 26.58 0.16
N GLU A 934 -0.18 26.04 1.37
CA GLU A 934 0.70 26.33 2.53
C GLU A 934 2.10 25.69 2.39
N ALA A 935 2.17 24.45 1.90
CA ALA A 935 3.43 23.75 1.68
C ALA A 935 4.32 24.47 0.64
N PHE A 936 3.69 25.05 -0.39
CA PHE A 936 4.33 25.93 -1.36
C PHE A 936 4.85 27.19 -0.63
N SER A 937 4.06 27.87 0.20
CA SER A 937 4.51 29.13 0.83
C SER A 937 5.63 29.02 1.89
N THR A 938 5.76 27.88 2.58
CA THR A 938 6.65 27.75 3.75
C THR A 938 8.07 27.25 3.41
N GLY A 939 8.29 26.72 2.20
CA GLY A 939 9.58 26.15 1.80
C GLY A 939 10.03 24.96 2.67
N ASN A 940 9.09 24.37 3.43
CA ASN A 940 9.33 23.33 4.42
C ASN A 940 9.26 21.91 3.80
N SER A 941 9.24 21.84 2.48
CA SER A 941 9.35 20.60 1.73
C SER A 941 10.76 19.99 1.83
N SER A 942 10.80 18.68 2.06
CA SER A 942 12.00 17.85 1.95
C SER A 942 12.42 17.65 0.48
N ASP A 943 11.52 17.96 -0.46
CA ASP A 943 11.74 17.88 -1.91
C ASP A 943 12.57 19.09 -2.40
N PRO A 944 13.74 18.86 -3.04
CA PRO A 944 14.51 19.90 -3.70
C PRO A 944 13.75 20.70 -4.77
N LEU A 945 12.72 20.13 -5.40
CA LEU A 945 11.95 20.76 -6.48
C LEU A 945 11.09 21.93 -5.96
N ASP A 946 10.46 21.80 -4.78
CA ASP A 946 9.57 22.83 -4.21
C ASP A 946 10.29 24.13 -3.85
N LYS A 947 11.58 24.04 -3.49
CA LYS A 947 12.40 25.23 -3.17
C LYS A 947 12.71 26.08 -4.41
N ASP A 948 12.92 25.44 -5.56
CA ASP A 948 13.15 26.14 -6.83
C ASP A 948 11.83 26.75 -7.37
N PHE A 949 10.69 26.08 -7.17
CA PHE A 949 9.38 26.58 -7.60
C PHE A 949 8.96 27.89 -6.91
N ASN A 950 9.14 27.98 -5.60
CA ASN A 950 8.80 29.20 -4.85
C ASN A 950 9.58 30.42 -5.33
N GLN A 951 10.89 30.23 -5.56
CA GLN A 951 11.74 31.31 -6.05
C GLN A 951 11.33 31.75 -7.46
N ILE A 952 10.91 30.81 -8.31
CA ILE A 952 10.41 31.10 -9.66
C ILE A 952 9.07 31.84 -9.60
N GLN A 953 8.12 31.38 -8.78
CA GLN A 953 6.80 32.00 -8.60
C GLN A 953 6.94 33.46 -8.11
N GLN A 954 7.74 33.66 -7.07
CA GLN A 954 8.02 34.98 -6.51
C GLN A 954 8.68 35.90 -7.55
N SER A 955 9.70 35.38 -8.26
CA SER A 955 10.36 36.13 -9.33
C SER A 955 9.39 36.51 -10.45
N PHE A 956 8.44 35.64 -10.80
CA PHE A 956 7.45 35.92 -11.83
C PHE A 956 6.49 37.05 -11.41
N VAL A 957 5.95 36.98 -10.18
CA VAL A 957 5.01 37.99 -9.67
C VAL A 957 5.70 39.37 -9.54
N GLU A 958 6.97 39.40 -9.12
CA GLU A 958 7.77 40.62 -9.07
C GLU A 958 8.07 41.24 -10.45
N ASN A 959 8.05 40.43 -11.51
CA ASN A 959 8.33 40.85 -12.89
C ASN A 959 7.08 41.28 -13.69
N LEU A 960 5.89 41.28 -13.06
CA LEU A 960 4.66 41.80 -13.65
C LEU A 960 4.78 43.31 -13.90
N GLN A 961 4.39 43.76 -15.10
CA GLN A 961 4.51 45.17 -15.49
C GLN A 961 3.37 46.05 -14.97
N ASN A 962 2.24 45.43 -14.61
CA ASN A 962 1.02 46.09 -14.15
C ASN A 962 0.55 45.44 -12.83
N GLU A 963 -0.75 45.27 -12.61
CA GLU A 963 -1.31 44.81 -11.34
C GLU A 963 -1.14 43.29 -11.15
N GLY A 964 -0.41 42.90 -10.10
CA GLY A 964 -0.23 41.53 -9.66
C GLY A 964 -0.86 41.30 -8.29
N TYR A 965 -1.40 40.11 -8.05
CA TYR A 965 -1.97 39.72 -6.77
C TYR A 965 -1.53 38.31 -6.39
N GLU A 966 -1.36 38.08 -5.10
CA GLU A 966 -0.99 36.80 -4.54
C GLU A 966 -1.86 36.49 -3.32
N VAL A 967 -2.42 35.28 -3.31
CA VAL A 967 -3.30 34.76 -2.25
C VAL A 967 -2.72 33.42 -1.80
N THR A 968 -2.35 33.30 -0.54
CA THR A 968 -1.98 32.01 0.06
C THR A 968 -3.04 31.61 1.07
N ILE A 969 -3.51 30.35 1.00
CA ILE A 969 -4.52 29.81 1.92
C ILE A 969 -3.85 28.81 2.86
N SER A 970 -3.87 29.12 4.15
CA SER A 970 -3.28 28.26 5.20
C SER A 970 -4.09 26.98 5.35
N GLY A 971 -3.44 25.84 5.60
CA GLY A 971 -4.02 24.51 5.77
C GLY A 971 -4.58 23.90 4.49
N THR A 972 -4.10 24.34 3.32
CA THR A 972 -4.48 23.78 2.00
C THR A 972 -3.32 23.05 1.34
N THR A 973 -3.68 22.06 0.53
CA THR A 973 -2.83 21.22 -0.33
C THR A 973 -3.08 21.54 -1.81
N HIS A 974 -2.36 20.87 -2.72
CA HIS A 974 -2.51 21.10 -4.15
C HIS A 974 -3.92 20.80 -4.67
N SER A 975 -4.55 19.70 -4.24
CA SER A 975 -5.86 19.28 -4.72
C SER A 975 -7.03 20.14 -4.22
N ASP A 976 -6.83 20.95 -3.17
CA ASP A 976 -7.87 21.84 -2.62
C ASP A 976 -8.34 22.95 -3.56
N PHE A 977 -7.63 23.17 -4.67
CA PHE A 977 -7.95 24.19 -5.67
C PHE A 977 -8.87 23.70 -6.80
N ASN A 978 -9.38 22.47 -6.71
CA ASN A 978 -10.33 21.88 -7.66
C ASN A 978 -11.46 21.10 -6.94
N ASP A 979 -12.27 20.32 -7.68
CA ASP A 979 -13.43 19.60 -7.13
C ASP A 979 -13.08 18.25 -6.47
N ILE A 980 -11.81 17.83 -6.45
CA ILE A 980 -11.35 16.53 -5.92
C ILE A 980 -11.71 16.34 -4.44
N PRO A 981 -11.53 17.31 -3.52
CA PRO A 981 -11.91 17.11 -2.12
C PRO A 981 -13.40 16.78 -1.95
N PHE A 982 -14.27 17.42 -2.73
CA PHE A 982 -15.71 17.12 -2.69
C PHE A 982 -16.01 15.77 -3.30
N LEU A 983 -15.43 15.45 -4.46
CA LEU A 983 -15.57 14.14 -5.09
C LEU A 983 -15.07 13.03 -4.15
N SER A 984 -13.97 13.26 -3.44
CA SER A 984 -13.45 12.40 -2.37
C SER A 984 -14.50 12.16 -1.30
N SER A 985 -15.12 13.22 -0.76
CA SER A 985 -16.17 13.05 0.24
C SER A 985 -17.38 12.27 -0.28
N PHE A 986 -17.78 12.45 -1.54
CA PHE A 986 -18.88 11.67 -2.14
C PHE A 986 -18.53 10.19 -2.34
N LEU A 987 -17.31 9.92 -2.78
CA LEU A 987 -16.80 8.57 -2.97
C LEU A 987 -16.64 7.88 -1.61
N ALA A 988 -16.02 8.55 -0.63
CA ALA A 988 -15.86 8.06 0.74
C ALA A 988 -17.22 7.72 1.38
N ASN A 989 -18.22 8.61 1.28
CA ASN A 989 -19.58 8.32 1.76
C ASN A 989 -20.28 7.17 1.04
N SER A 990 -19.81 6.82 -0.16
CA SER A 990 -20.33 5.69 -0.94
C SER A 990 -19.44 4.45 -0.82
N GLY A 991 -18.40 4.50 0.03
CA GLY A 991 -17.47 3.41 0.20
C GLY A 991 -16.53 3.15 -0.99
N ILE A 992 -16.10 4.20 -1.67
CA ILE A 992 -15.05 4.14 -2.68
C ILE A 992 -13.96 5.11 -2.25
N GLU A 993 -12.73 4.66 -2.08
CA GLU A 993 -11.59 5.56 -1.88
C GLU A 993 -10.71 5.71 -3.11
N LEU A 994 -10.14 6.90 -3.21
CA LEU A 994 -9.47 7.45 -4.38
C LEU A 994 -8.07 6.88 -4.61
N GLY A 995 -7.64 5.73 -4.07
CA GLY A 995 -6.24 5.28 -4.14
C GLY A 995 -5.61 5.36 -5.55
N ALA A 996 -6.40 5.09 -6.60
CA ALA A 996 -5.98 5.23 -7.99
C ALA A 996 -6.32 6.58 -8.66
N LEU A 997 -7.23 7.39 -8.10
CA LEU A 997 -7.46 8.77 -8.54
C LEU A 997 -6.47 9.75 -7.88
N GLY A 998 -5.98 9.44 -6.67
CA GLY A 998 -4.93 10.17 -5.95
C GLY A 998 -3.61 10.07 -6.71
N THR A 999 -3.11 8.88 -6.99
CA THR A 999 -1.84 8.70 -7.73
C THR A 999 -1.86 9.21 -9.19
N ILE A 1000 -3.04 9.27 -9.83
CA ILE A 1000 -3.18 9.74 -11.24
C ILE A 1000 -3.53 11.24 -11.35
N LEU A 1001 -4.14 11.85 -10.32
CA LEU A 1001 -4.49 13.29 -10.31
C LEU A 1001 -3.70 14.12 -9.29
N ASP A 1002 -2.92 13.48 -8.43
CA ASP A 1002 -2.26 14.11 -7.28
C ASP A 1002 -0.89 13.47 -6.99
N ALA A 1003 0.18 14.21 -7.29
CA ALA A 1003 1.52 13.87 -6.83
C ALA A 1003 1.85 14.49 -5.47
N ASN A 1004 0.93 15.25 -4.87
CA ASN A 1004 1.18 16.07 -3.69
C ASN A 1004 0.17 15.85 -2.54
N ALA A 1005 -0.81 14.95 -2.66
CA ALA A 1005 -1.64 14.50 -1.53
C ALA A 1005 -0.78 13.90 -0.40
N ASN A 1006 0.41 13.41 -0.74
CA ASN A 1006 1.30 12.68 0.17
C ASN A 1006 2.29 13.56 0.94
N ASN A 1007 2.21 14.90 0.86
CA ASN A 1007 3.24 15.81 1.42
C ASN A 1007 2.79 16.72 2.57
N SER A 1008 1.88 16.28 3.45
CA SER A 1008 1.76 16.96 4.74
C SER A 1008 1.29 16.07 5.89
N GLU A 1009 2.24 15.39 6.52
CA GLU A 1009 2.09 14.88 7.89
C GLU A 1009 1.94 16.02 8.95
N ASP A 1010 2.06 17.29 8.55
CA ASP A 1010 2.28 18.43 9.47
C ASP A 1010 1.17 19.52 9.52
N PHE A 1011 0.09 19.44 8.72
CA PHE A 1011 -0.93 20.52 8.68
C PHE A 1011 -2.34 20.03 9.09
N GLU A 1012 -3.07 20.84 9.89
CA GLU A 1012 -4.50 20.59 10.12
C GLU A 1012 -5.29 20.90 8.82
N PRO A 1013 -6.05 19.94 8.25
CA PRO A 1013 -6.76 20.15 7.00
C PRO A 1013 -7.85 21.22 7.14
N THR A 1014 -7.93 22.14 6.17
CA THR A 1014 -9.01 23.13 6.11
C THR A 1014 -10.30 22.56 5.55
N ASP A 1015 -11.45 23.11 5.99
CA ASP A 1015 -12.78 22.77 5.48
C ASP A 1015 -12.90 23.04 3.96
N PRO A 1016 -13.17 22.01 3.12
CA PRO A 1016 -13.30 22.17 1.66
C PRO A 1016 -14.35 23.21 1.23
N GLU A 1017 -15.44 23.38 2.00
CA GLU A 1017 -16.44 24.40 1.71
C GLU A 1017 -15.91 25.82 1.92
N LEU A 1018 -15.07 26.01 2.94
CA LEU A 1018 -14.42 27.29 3.22
C LEU A 1018 -13.40 27.61 2.13
N THR A 1019 -12.57 26.65 1.76
CA THR A 1019 -11.55 26.82 0.72
C THR A 1019 -12.18 27.14 -0.64
N ALA A 1020 -13.20 26.38 -1.06
CA ALA A 1020 -13.94 26.67 -2.29
C ALA A 1020 -14.55 28.07 -2.29
N ARG A 1021 -15.10 28.52 -1.15
CA ARG A 1021 -15.65 29.87 -0.97
C ARG A 1021 -14.59 30.96 -1.11
N ILE A 1022 -13.43 30.80 -0.46
CA ILE A 1022 -12.31 31.75 -0.54
C ILE A 1022 -11.87 31.91 -2.00
N ILE A 1023 -11.62 30.80 -2.70
CA ILE A 1023 -11.18 30.83 -4.09
C ILE A 1023 -12.29 31.49 -4.95
N ASN A 1024 -13.57 31.16 -4.74
CA ASN A 1024 -14.70 31.74 -5.46
C ASN A 1024 -14.80 33.26 -5.31
N ASP A 1025 -14.68 33.76 -4.09
CA ASP A 1025 -14.72 35.19 -3.79
C ASP A 1025 -13.59 35.97 -4.47
N TYR A 1026 -12.35 35.50 -4.36
CA TYR A 1026 -11.20 36.18 -4.94
C TYR A 1026 -11.18 36.10 -6.48
N THR A 1027 -11.48 34.94 -7.06
CA THR A 1027 -11.57 34.80 -8.53
C THR A 1027 -12.67 35.67 -9.12
N THR A 1028 -13.85 35.73 -8.48
CA THR A 1028 -14.96 36.59 -8.90
C THR A 1028 -14.58 38.06 -8.77
N ALA A 1029 -14.01 38.46 -7.62
CA ALA A 1029 -13.54 39.82 -7.39
C ALA A 1029 -12.54 40.30 -8.47
N PHE A 1030 -11.61 39.42 -8.85
CA PHE A 1030 -10.58 39.71 -9.85
C PHE A 1030 -11.16 39.93 -11.24
N PHE A 1031 -12.01 39.02 -11.73
CA PHE A 1031 -12.61 39.21 -13.05
C PHE A 1031 -13.62 40.36 -13.08
N GLU A 1032 -14.38 40.59 -11.99
CA GLU A 1032 -15.26 41.76 -11.91
C GLU A 1032 -14.47 43.08 -12.00
N GLN A 1033 -13.30 43.16 -11.37
CA GLN A 1033 -12.45 44.35 -11.42
C GLN A 1033 -11.81 44.55 -12.79
N HIS A 1034 -11.28 43.50 -13.42
CA HIS A 1034 -10.45 43.64 -14.62
C HIS A 1034 -11.18 43.43 -15.95
N LEU A 1035 -12.33 42.76 -15.95
CA LEU A 1035 -13.16 42.59 -17.14
C LEU A 1035 -14.41 43.46 -17.11
N ASN A 1036 -14.96 43.74 -15.92
CA ASN A 1036 -16.23 44.48 -15.78
C ASN A 1036 -16.09 45.87 -15.15
N ASP A 1037 -14.86 46.33 -14.88
CA ASP A 1037 -14.55 47.62 -14.24
C ASP A 1037 -15.30 47.83 -12.90
N ARG A 1038 -15.47 46.76 -12.11
CA ARG A 1038 -16.09 46.81 -10.78
C ARG A 1038 -15.07 46.54 -9.68
N GLU A 1039 -14.59 47.60 -9.06
CA GLU A 1039 -13.66 47.50 -7.92
C GLU A 1039 -14.21 46.59 -6.81
N SER A 1040 -13.37 45.68 -6.33
CA SER A 1040 -13.70 44.80 -5.21
C SER A 1040 -12.91 45.21 -3.96
N PRO A 1041 -13.59 45.37 -2.80
CA PRO A 1041 -12.90 45.60 -1.54
C PRO A 1041 -11.91 44.49 -1.16
N LEU A 1042 -12.12 43.26 -1.65
CA LEU A 1042 -11.23 42.11 -1.41
C LEU A 1042 -9.83 42.33 -2.01
N LEU A 1043 -9.75 43.05 -3.14
CA LEU A 1043 -8.48 43.32 -3.84
C LEU A 1043 -7.90 44.70 -3.50
N ALA A 1044 -8.63 45.51 -2.73
CA ALA A 1044 -8.27 46.89 -2.38
C ALA A 1044 -7.67 47.04 -0.96
N GLY A 1045 -7.69 45.99 -0.13
CA GLY A 1045 -7.19 46.00 1.25
C GLY A 1045 -5.86 45.28 1.41
N GLU A 1046 -5.05 45.68 2.39
CA GLU A 1046 -3.81 44.98 2.79
C GLU A 1046 -4.07 43.75 3.69
N THR A 1047 -5.33 43.46 4.03
CA THR A 1047 -5.73 42.33 4.89
C THR A 1047 -7.00 41.67 4.37
N SER A 1048 -6.99 40.35 4.24
CA SER A 1048 -8.15 39.52 3.86
C SER A 1048 -9.22 39.52 4.98
N PRO A 1049 -10.52 39.40 4.66
CA PRO A 1049 -11.56 39.11 5.66
C PRO A 1049 -11.54 37.65 6.15
N TYR A 1050 -10.80 36.78 5.48
CA TYR A 1050 -10.58 35.38 5.84
C TYR A 1050 -9.30 35.26 6.66
N SER A 1051 -9.38 34.62 7.83
CA SER A 1051 -8.24 34.44 8.74
C SER A 1051 -7.14 33.56 8.17
N GLU A 1052 -7.52 32.65 7.26
CA GLU A 1052 -6.68 31.64 6.63
C GLU A 1052 -5.86 32.23 5.48
N VAL A 1053 -6.20 33.44 5.03
CA VAL A 1053 -5.65 34.04 3.80
C VAL A 1053 -4.57 35.06 4.11
N MET A 1054 -3.39 34.80 3.58
CA MET A 1054 -2.34 35.81 3.39
C MET A 1054 -2.51 36.43 1.99
N PHE A 1055 -2.62 37.75 1.92
CA PHE A 1055 -2.87 38.47 0.67
C PHE A 1055 -1.80 39.53 0.42
N GLN A 1056 -1.30 39.57 -0.82
CA GLN A 1056 -0.33 40.57 -1.26
C GLN A 1056 -0.72 41.15 -2.62
N SER A 1057 -0.49 42.46 -2.79
CA SER A 1057 -0.70 43.15 -4.06
C SER A 1057 0.56 43.85 -4.53
N TYR A 1058 0.78 43.84 -5.84
CA TYR A 1058 1.95 44.35 -6.53
C TYR A 1058 1.48 45.38 -7.56
N ASN A 1059 1.75 46.68 -7.33
CA ASN A 1059 1.30 47.75 -8.23
C ASN A 1059 2.44 48.71 -8.59
N VAL A 1060 2.77 48.79 -9.89
CA VAL A 1060 3.92 49.55 -10.42
C VAL A 1060 3.67 51.08 -10.51
N ASN A 1061 2.45 51.56 -10.18
CA ASN A 1061 2.08 52.97 -10.29
C ASN A 1061 1.88 53.74 -8.96
N SER A 1062 2.27 53.19 -7.81
CA SER A 1062 2.26 53.96 -6.57
C SER A 1062 3.52 54.87 -6.48
N PRO A 1063 3.38 56.20 -6.34
CA PRO A 1063 4.52 57.12 -6.33
C PRO A 1063 5.21 57.13 -4.96
N GLU A 1064 6.20 56.26 -4.76
CA GLU A 1064 7.09 56.19 -3.58
C GLU A 1064 6.40 56.05 -2.19
N PRO A 1065 7.04 55.36 -1.23
CA PRO A 1065 6.34 54.59 -0.20
C PRO A 1065 5.74 55.49 0.90
N GLN A 1066 4.47 55.26 1.23
CA GLN A 1066 3.94 55.67 2.52
C GLN A 1066 4.19 54.54 3.52
N PHE A 1067 5.10 54.83 4.44
CA PHE A 1067 5.32 54.11 5.68
C PHE A 1067 4.00 53.83 6.40
N GLY A 1068 3.62 52.54 6.47
CA GLY A 1068 2.61 52.00 7.36
C GLY A 1068 3.28 51.21 8.48
N THR A 1069 3.00 51.57 9.73
CA THR A 1069 3.45 50.85 10.93
C THR A 1069 2.49 49.71 11.30
N VAL A 1070 2.99 48.48 11.48
CA VAL A 1070 2.50 47.48 12.46
C VAL A 1070 3.70 46.60 12.89
N ASN A 1071 3.82 46.33 14.19
CA ASN A 1071 4.85 45.55 14.88
C ASN A 1071 5.34 44.30 14.10
N ALA A 1072 6.60 44.34 13.67
CA ALA A 1072 7.75 43.52 14.14
C ALA A 1072 7.83 42.17 13.38
N ASP A 1073 8.76 41.87 12.46
CA ASP A 1073 10.10 42.40 12.16
C ASP A 1073 10.48 42.14 10.68
N VAL A 1074 10.96 43.16 9.94
CA VAL A 1074 11.45 43.00 8.54
C VAL A 1074 12.67 43.90 8.26
N LEU A 1075 13.62 43.36 7.49
CA LEU A 1075 14.71 44.11 6.84
C LEU A 1075 14.35 44.75 5.51
N GLU A 1076 14.93 45.94 5.33
CA GLU A 1076 15.19 46.57 4.04
C GLU A 1076 16.57 46.12 3.49
N ILE A 1077 16.68 45.79 2.19
CA ILE A 1077 17.95 45.51 1.49
C ILE A 1077 18.20 46.63 0.48
N ASP A 1078 19.34 47.33 0.60
CA ASP A 1078 19.93 48.07 -0.51
C ASP A 1078 21.07 47.26 -1.13
N SER A 1079 21.35 47.48 -2.41
CA SER A 1079 22.31 46.68 -3.21
C SER A 1079 23.78 46.73 -2.76
N THR A 1080 24.12 47.33 -1.61
CA THR A 1080 25.50 47.48 -1.14
C THR A 1080 25.76 47.21 0.35
N ASP A 1081 24.77 47.29 1.25
CA ASP A 1081 24.87 46.99 2.69
C ASP A 1081 23.57 46.27 3.17
N GLN A 1082 23.65 45.27 4.05
CA GLN A 1082 22.46 44.70 4.73
C GLN A 1082 22.21 45.44 6.05
N LEU A 1083 20.98 45.91 6.31
CA LEU A 1083 20.58 46.61 7.55
C LEU A 1083 19.45 45.85 8.28
N VAL A 1084 19.78 45.08 9.32
CA VAL A 1084 18.85 44.27 10.14
C VAL A 1084 18.31 45.05 11.34
N PHE A 1085 16.98 45.07 11.51
CA PHE A 1085 16.29 45.57 12.71
C PHE A 1085 15.40 44.47 13.28
N ALA A 1086 15.50 44.21 14.59
CA ALA A 1086 14.48 43.49 15.36
C ALA A 1086 13.69 44.45 16.26
N GLY A 1087 12.54 43.97 16.74
CA GLY A 1087 11.45 44.75 17.30
C GLY A 1087 11.48 44.83 18.82
N GLU A 1088 10.33 44.64 19.47
CA GLU A 1088 10.25 44.48 20.94
C GLU A 1088 10.26 42.97 21.26
N GLY A 1089 11.28 42.45 21.94
CA GLY A 1089 11.47 41.01 22.12
C GLY A 1089 12.87 40.61 22.59
N ASN A 1090 13.07 39.34 22.93
CA ASN A 1090 14.41 38.77 23.14
C ASN A 1090 14.76 37.96 21.89
N ASP A 1091 15.52 38.54 20.98
CA ASP A 1091 15.65 38.05 19.62
C ASP A 1091 17.06 37.53 19.29
N LEU A 1092 17.14 36.53 18.42
CA LEU A 1092 18.40 35.99 17.89
C LEU A 1092 18.62 36.49 16.46
N ILE A 1093 19.60 37.36 16.28
CA ILE A 1093 19.97 37.91 14.97
C ILE A 1093 21.29 37.29 14.51
N ASP A 1094 21.19 36.30 13.62
CA ASP A 1094 22.35 35.64 13.02
C ASP A 1094 22.56 36.08 11.56
N ALA A 1095 23.63 36.84 11.32
CA ALA A 1095 24.02 37.30 9.98
C ALA A 1095 25.26 36.57 9.43
N THR A 1096 25.55 35.34 9.89
CA THR A 1096 26.74 34.56 9.50
C THR A 1096 26.73 34.08 8.04
N THR A 1097 25.58 34.04 7.37
CA THR A 1097 25.43 33.63 5.96
C THR A 1097 25.65 34.79 4.96
N SER A 1098 25.76 36.03 5.43
CA SER A 1098 25.90 37.21 4.57
C SER A 1098 27.31 37.40 4.03
N ASN A 1099 27.40 37.80 2.76
CA ASN A 1099 28.65 38.08 2.05
C ASN A 1099 28.98 39.60 1.95
N SER A 1100 28.17 40.46 2.56
CA SER A 1100 28.30 41.93 2.55
C SER A 1100 28.71 42.50 3.92
N ASN A 1101 28.88 43.82 3.99
CA ASN A 1101 28.97 44.52 5.29
C ASN A 1101 27.55 44.64 5.87
N ASN A 1102 27.40 44.25 7.13
CA ASN A 1102 26.11 44.20 7.82
C ASN A 1102 26.01 45.29 8.88
N ARG A 1103 24.81 45.84 9.06
CA ARG A 1103 24.44 46.70 10.19
C ARG A 1103 23.28 46.04 10.91
N LEU A 1104 23.50 45.60 12.15
CA LEU A 1104 22.49 44.89 12.96
C LEU A 1104 22.02 45.80 14.10
N TYR A 1105 20.70 45.78 14.36
CA TYR A 1105 20.05 46.50 15.46
C TYR A 1105 19.08 45.57 16.19
N GLY A 1106 19.32 45.34 17.48
CA GLY A 1106 18.55 44.42 18.35
C GLY A 1106 17.15 44.95 18.66
N GLY A 1107 17.02 46.17 19.17
CA GLY A 1107 15.70 46.71 19.50
C GLY A 1107 15.55 46.94 21.00
N ASP A 1108 14.39 46.60 21.55
CA ASP A 1108 14.12 46.63 22.99
C ASP A 1108 13.92 45.18 23.51
N GLY A 1109 14.85 44.68 24.32
CA GLY A 1109 14.86 43.37 25.01
C GLY A 1109 16.25 42.75 25.10
N ASP A 1110 16.39 41.54 25.66
CA ASP A 1110 17.70 40.89 25.87
C ASP A 1110 18.09 40.07 24.62
N ASP A 1111 18.80 40.69 23.69
CA ASP A 1111 19.04 40.15 22.35
C ASP A 1111 20.38 39.44 22.20
N THR A 1112 20.46 38.52 21.23
CA THR A 1112 21.71 37.85 20.83
C THR A 1112 22.05 38.15 19.38
N LEU A 1113 23.17 38.84 19.15
CA LEU A 1113 23.61 39.25 17.81
C LEU A 1113 24.92 38.52 17.43
N ILE A 1114 24.93 37.80 16.30
CA ILE A 1114 26.03 36.90 15.88
C ILE A 1114 26.62 37.28 14.51
N LEU A 1115 27.97 37.28 14.38
CA LEU A 1115 28.70 37.51 13.12
C LEU A 1115 29.94 36.58 12.93
N GLY A 1116 30.26 36.14 11.70
CA GLY A 1116 31.47 35.33 11.41
C GLY A 1116 31.94 35.17 9.94
N THR A 1117 33.11 34.51 9.67
CA THR A 1117 33.70 34.34 8.30
C THR A 1117 34.25 32.96 7.78
N GLY A 1118 33.71 32.41 6.64
CA GLY A 1118 34.34 31.44 5.65
C GLY A 1118 34.01 29.89 5.57
N ASP A 1119 34.00 29.33 4.32
CA ASP A 1119 33.51 27.99 3.75
C ASP A 1119 34.59 26.89 3.38
N PRO A 1120 34.30 25.68 2.78
CA PRO A 1120 33.75 24.38 3.28
C PRO A 1120 34.77 23.20 3.34
N LEU A 1121 34.49 22.14 4.12
CA LEU A 1121 35.03 20.79 3.87
C LEU A 1121 33.98 19.70 4.11
N ARG A 1122 33.56 19.05 3.00
CA ARG A 1122 33.00 17.68 2.96
C ARG A 1122 33.84 16.72 3.81
N GLY A 1123 33.19 15.87 4.60
CA GLY A 1123 33.84 14.69 5.19
C GLY A 1123 33.08 14.03 6.33
N SER A 1124 32.14 13.14 5.96
CA SER A 1124 31.86 11.83 6.58
C SER A 1124 31.98 11.63 8.10
N ARG A 1125 30.87 11.07 8.62
CA ARG A 1125 30.66 10.24 9.82
C ARG A 1125 29.74 10.89 10.84
N GLY A 1126 28.61 10.19 11.04
CA GLY A 1126 27.73 10.36 12.18
C GLY A 1126 28.51 10.39 13.48
N ASP A 1127 28.13 11.38 14.29
CA ASP A 1127 28.08 11.37 15.75
C ASP A 1127 27.94 12.82 16.18
N ARG A 1128 26.71 13.27 16.48
CA ARG A 1128 26.50 14.46 17.31
C ARG A 1128 25.25 14.32 18.17
N ILE A 1129 25.50 13.68 19.32
CA ILE A 1129 25.12 14.07 20.68
C ILE A 1129 23.84 14.90 20.76
N VAL A 1130 22.78 14.23 21.21
CA VAL A 1130 21.56 14.81 21.80
C VAL A 1130 21.92 15.89 22.81
N ALA A 1131 21.46 17.12 22.56
CA ALA A 1131 21.31 18.15 23.57
C ALA A 1131 19.98 18.88 23.31
N ASP A 1132 19.09 18.82 24.32
CA ASP A 1132 17.79 19.46 24.39
C ASP A 1132 17.82 20.96 24.02
N ALA A 1133 16.74 21.40 23.36
CA ALA A 1133 16.22 22.76 23.29
C ALA A 1133 17.23 23.89 22.97
N GLY A 1134 17.23 24.31 21.70
CA GLY A 1134 17.73 25.62 21.28
C GLY A 1134 19.24 25.69 21.01
N ALA A 1135 19.69 25.12 19.89
CA ALA A 1135 20.99 25.44 19.30
C ALA A 1135 21.06 25.02 17.81
N ASP A 1136 20.87 25.97 16.89
CA ASP A 1136 21.19 25.81 15.47
C ASP A 1136 22.70 25.85 15.22
N LEU A 1137 23.16 25.04 14.27
CA LEU A 1137 24.57 24.85 13.94
C LEU A 1137 24.95 25.44 12.56
N LEU A 1138 25.50 26.66 12.60
CA LEU A 1138 26.68 27.21 11.90
C LEU A 1138 26.95 26.90 10.39
N PHE A 1139 26.76 27.89 9.50
CA PHE A 1139 27.36 27.98 8.14
C PHE A 1139 27.73 29.45 7.77
N VAL A 1140 28.85 29.70 7.04
CA VAL A 1140 29.69 30.93 7.21
C VAL A 1140 30.05 31.72 5.90
N GLY A 1141 29.99 33.07 5.89
CA GLY A 1141 30.25 34.02 4.74
C GLY A 1141 31.32 35.13 4.93
N LYS A 1142 31.73 35.95 3.93
CA LYS A 1142 33.05 36.68 3.87
C LYS A 1142 33.13 38.21 4.22
N GLY A 1143 32.22 38.80 5.01
CA GLY A 1143 32.19 40.27 5.29
C GLY A 1143 33.19 40.78 6.35
N GLY A 1144 33.66 42.05 6.25
CA GLY A 1144 34.74 42.60 7.08
C GLY A 1144 34.52 43.96 7.77
N ASP A 1145 33.46 44.72 7.46
CA ASP A 1145 33.17 46.01 8.13
C ASP A 1145 31.73 46.04 8.71
N ASN A 1146 31.44 45.17 9.67
CA ASN A 1146 30.09 45.07 10.25
C ASN A 1146 29.90 46.01 11.45
N THR A 1147 28.67 46.50 11.65
CA THR A 1147 28.27 47.33 12.81
C THR A 1147 27.15 46.65 13.59
N LEU A 1148 27.25 46.54 14.92
CA LEU A 1148 26.20 46.00 15.80
C LEU A 1148 25.76 47.04 16.83
N THR A 1149 24.45 47.10 17.06
CA THR A 1149 23.82 47.92 18.09
C THR A 1149 22.81 47.04 18.83
N GLY A 1150 22.96 46.85 20.14
CA GLY A 1150 22.04 46.02 20.93
C GLY A 1150 20.70 46.72 21.11
N GLY A 1151 20.72 48.00 21.51
CA GLY A 1151 19.52 48.74 21.82
C GLY A 1151 19.30 48.76 23.33
N THR A 1152 18.09 48.52 23.83
CA THR A 1152 17.84 48.51 25.29
C THR A 1152 17.61 47.11 25.83
N GLY A 1153 18.45 46.65 26.77
CA GLY A 1153 18.35 45.30 27.33
C GLY A 1153 19.70 44.80 27.84
N ALA A 1154 19.78 43.53 28.24
CA ALA A 1154 21.03 42.85 28.56
C ALA A 1154 21.45 41.95 27.37
N ASP A 1155 22.26 42.50 26.49
CA ASP A 1155 22.51 41.94 25.17
C ASP A 1155 23.77 41.08 25.10
N GLN A 1156 23.80 40.17 24.13
CA GLN A 1156 24.96 39.32 23.84
C GLN A 1156 25.50 39.59 22.44
N PHE A 1157 26.75 40.03 22.38
CA PHE A 1157 27.46 40.30 21.12
C PHE A 1157 28.46 39.17 20.84
N TRP A 1158 28.15 38.28 19.91
CA TRP A 1158 29.01 37.14 19.56
C TRP A 1158 29.87 37.42 18.31
N ILE A 1159 31.19 37.29 18.50
CA ILE A 1159 32.19 37.36 17.44
C ILE A 1159 32.70 35.94 17.17
N ALA A 1160 32.13 35.27 16.17
CA ALA A 1160 32.49 33.92 15.77
C ALA A 1160 33.53 33.95 14.63
N VAL A 1161 34.78 33.57 14.90
CA VAL A 1161 35.90 33.76 13.95
C VAL A 1161 36.65 32.46 13.69
N ALA A 1162 36.47 31.87 12.51
CA ALA A 1162 37.34 30.80 11.99
C ALA A 1162 38.68 31.35 11.47
N LYS A 1163 38.71 32.63 11.06
CA LYS A 1163 39.91 33.38 10.64
C LYS A 1163 39.73 34.86 10.95
N ILE A 1164 40.78 35.52 11.44
CA ILE A 1164 40.72 36.94 11.85
C ILE A 1164 40.37 37.83 10.64
N PRO A 1165 39.35 38.72 10.75
CA PRO A 1165 38.90 39.55 9.64
C PRO A 1165 39.99 40.54 9.19
N SER A 1166 39.85 41.05 7.96
CA SER A 1166 40.80 42.05 7.39
C SER A 1166 40.63 43.45 7.98
N SER A 1167 39.49 43.71 8.61
CA SER A 1167 39.11 44.93 9.34
C SER A 1167 38.30 44.53 10.59
N PRO A 1168 38.34 45.31 11.68
CA PRO A 1168 37.58 44.99 12.88
C PRO A 1168 36.09 45.32 12.72
N ASN A 1169 35.23 44.47 13.32
CA ASN A 1169 33.82 44.78 13.50
C ASN A 1169 33.65 45.96 14.49
N ILE A 1170 32.52 46.67 14.43
CA ILE A 1170 32.24 47.82 15.29
C ILE A 1170 30.98 47.53 16.11
N VAL A 1171 31.04 47.74 17.42
CA VAL A 1171 29.88 47.67 18.33
C VAL A 1171 29.65 49.07 18.88
N THR A 1172 28.44 49.60 18.69
CA THR A 1172 28.15 51.02 18.93
C THR A 1172 27.32 51.31 20.17
N ASP A 1173 26.70 50.29 20.77
CA ASP A 1173 25.89 50.43 21.99
C ASP A 1173 26.08 49.20 22.89
N TYR A 1174 27.19 49.20 23.65
CA TYR A 1174 27.53 48.13 24.59
C TYR A 1174 27.59 48.68 26.01
N ASN A 1175 26.83 48.08 26.91
CA ASN A 1175 26.78 48.38 28.32
C ASN A 1175 27.56 47.33 29.16
N PRO A 1176 28.75 47.65 29.68
CA PRO A 1176 29.61 46.69 30.39
C PRO A 1176 29.04 46.15 31.72
N THR A 1177 27.91 46.65 32.22
CA THR A 1177 27.27 46.11 33.43
C THR A 1177 26.15 45.12 33.17
N GLU A 1178 25.64 45.07 31.93
CA GLU A 1178 24.45 44.29 31.55
C GLU A 1178 24.78 43.35 30.38
N ASP A 1179 25.59 43.80 29.41
CA ASP A 1179 25.88 43.07 28.18
C ASP A 1179 27.12 42.19 28.26
N ILE A 1180 27.14 41.16 27.43
CA ILE A 1180 28.21 40.14 27.39
C ILE A 1180 28.82 40.05 25.99
N ILE A 1181 30.13 39.83 25.94
CA ILE A 1181 30.90 39.64 24.70
C ILE A 1181 31.23 38.16 24.52
N GLY A 1182 30.71 37.54 23.47
CA GLY A 1182 31.04 36.18 23.07
C GLY A 1182 32.19 36.13 22.07
N ILE A 1183 33.16 35.23 22.25
CA ILE A 1183 34.22 34.94 21.26
C ILE A 1183 34.24 33.44 21.00
N SER A 1184 33.95 33.05 19.75
CA SER A 1184 33.85 31.63 19.35
C SER A 1184 34.80 31.30 18.19
N GLY A 1185 35.31 30.06 18.16
CA GLY A 1185 36.00 29.49 16.99
C GLY A 1185 37.52 29.71 16.89
N LEU A 1186 38.12 30.47 17.83
CA LEU A 1186 39.58 30.70 17.88
C LEU A 1186 40.32 29.82 18.89
N GLY A 1187 39.61 29.16 19.82
CA GLY A 1187 40.20 28.31 20.87
C GLY A 1187 41.11 29.06 21.86
N ILE A 1188 40.83 30.34 22.08
CA ILE A 1188 41.61 31.25 22.95
C ILE A 1188 40.81 31.62 24.21
N GLY A 1189 41.52 32.06 25.26
CA GLY A 1189 40.90 32.57 26.49
C GLY A 1189 41.15 34.07 26.71
N PHE A 1190 40.48 34.66 27.70
CA PHE A 1190 40.57 36.10 28.02
C PHE A 1190 42.00 36.61 28.21
N GLU A 1191 42.88 35.82 28.84
CA GLU A 1191 44.29 36.21 29.06
C GLU A 1191 45.10 36.40 27.75
N GLU A 1192 44.58 35.89 26.63
CA GLU A 1192 45.21 35.96 25.31
C GLU A 1192 44.66 37.12 24.45
N LEU A 1193 43.67 37.85 24.96
CA LEU A 1193 43.17 39.08 24.35
C LEU A 1193 44.03 40.28 24.77
N ASN A 1194 44.25 41.19 23.82
CA ASN A 1194 44.85 42.49 24.09
C ASN A 1194 43.79 43.58 23.91
N LEU A 1195 43.32 44.14 25.03
CA LEU A 1195 42.39 45.27 25.06
C LEU A 1195 43.19 46.58 25.04
N THR A 1196 43.03 47.38 23.99
CA THR A 1196 43.74 48.65 23.83
C THR A 1196 42.76 49.80 23.79
N GLN A 1197 42.88 50.73 24.75
CA GLN A 1197 42.10 51.98 24.73
C GLN A 1197 42.52 52.85 23.53
N GLN A 1198 41.56 53.25 22.71
CA GLN A 1198 41.72 54.20 21.62
C GLN A 1198 40.74 55.36 21.80
N GLU A 1199 41.23 56.49 22.34
CA GLU A 1199 40.37 57.63 22.71
C GLU A 1199 39.21 57.18 23.61
N ASP A 1200 37.97 57.34 23.18
CA ASP A 1200 36.76 56.98 23.93
C ASP A 1200 36.27 55.53 23.64
N ASP A 1201 37.01 54.75 22.83
CA ASP A 1201 36.64 53.40 22.39
C ASP A 1201 37.67 52.33 22.85
N VAL A 1202 37.27 51.06 22.90
CA VAL A 1202 38.17 49.92 23.15
C VAL A 1202 38.34 49.06 21.90
N LEU A 1203 39.58 48.87 21.47
CA LEU A 1203 39.93 47.87 20.46
C LEU A 1203 40.27 46.54 21.16
N ILE A 1204 39.59 45.47 20.74
CA ILE A 1204 39.87 44.09 21.15
C ILE A 1204 40.70 43.41 20.06
N GLN A 1205 41.86 42.88 20.45
CA GLN A 1205 42.76 42.17 19.56
C GLN A 1205 43.06 40.76 20.07
N ALA A 1206 43.24 39.82 19.15
CA ALA A 1206 43.83 38.51 19.44
C ALA A 1206 45.00 38.25 18.49
N ASN A 1207 46.11 37.74 18.99
CA ASN A 1207 47.31 37.42 18.20
C ASN A 1207 47.84 38.60 17.33
N GLY A 1208 47.70 39.83 17.84
CA GLY A 1208 48.22 41.04 17.18
C GLY A 1208 47.40 41.54 15.98
N ARG A 1209 46.14 41.12 15.87
CA ARG A 1209 45.19 41.58 14.86
C ARG A 1209 43.86 41.99 15.49
N ASP A 1210 43.18 42.89 14.81
CA ASP A 1210 41.98 43.58 15.29
C ASP A 1210 40.75 42.69 15.09
N LEU A 1211 40.01 42.42 16.17
CA LEU A 1211 38.77 41.63 16.12
C LEU A 1211 37.54 42.53 16.08
N ALA A 1212 37.43 43.45 17.04
CA ALA A 1212 36.32 44.38 17.13
C ALA A 1212 36.69 45.67 17.90
N ILE A 1213 35.99 46.75 17.60
CA ILE A 1213 36.05 48.04 18.29
C ILE A 1213 34.71 48.27 19.00
N PHE A 1214 34.74 48.52 20.30
CA PHE A 1214 33.59 48.86 21.12
C PHE A 1214 33.60 50.35 21.40
N GLN A 1215 32.60 51.06 20.86
CA GLN A 1215 32.55 52.52 20.95
C GLN A 1215 32.05 53.00 22.31
N GLY A 1216 32.65 54.06 22.85
CA GLY A 1216 32.22 54.67 24.10
C GLY A 1216 32.55 53.85 25.37
N VAL A 1217 33.28 52.75 25.24
CA VAL A 1217 33.68 51.87 26.35
C VAL A 1217 35.10 52.20 26.80
N THR A 1218 35.41 51.95 28.09
CA THR A 1218 36.79 52.08 28.60
C THR A 1218 37.34 50.73 29.03
N THR A 1219 38.64 50.50 28.84
CA THR A 1219 39.30 49.23 29.20
C THR A 1219 39.19 48.90 30.68
N ASP A 1220 39.03 49.90 31.55
CA ASP A 1220 38.84 49.71 32.99
C ASP A 1220 37.47 49.09 33.33
N ASN A 1221 36.52 49.12 32.40
CA ASN A 1221 35.16 48.57 32.54
C ASN A 1221 35.00 47.17 31.91
N LEU A 1222 36.06 46.59 31.32
CA LEU A 1222 36.01 45.27 30.69
C LEU A 1222 36.91 44.29 31.45
N GLY A 1223 36.29 43.35 32.18
CA GLY A 1223 36.96 42.28 32.90
C GLY A 1223 36.66 40.90 32.28
N ALA A 1224 37.30 39.84 32.82
CA ALA A 1224 37.07 38.48 32.35
C ALA A 1224 35.59 38.05 32.43
N ASP A 1225 34.84 38.58 33.40
CA ASP A 1225 33.43 38.29 33.62
C ASP A 1225 32.51 38.87 32.54
N ASN A 1226 33.01 39.80 31.72
CA ASN A 1226 32.29 40.35 30.57
C ASN A 1226 32.40 39.48 29.31
N PHE A 1227 33.23 38.42 29.34
CA PHE A 1227 33.53 37.60 28.17
C PHE A 1227 33.10 36.15 28.35
N VAL A 1228 32.53 35.59 27.29
CA VAL A 1228 32.22 34.16 27.17
C VAL A 1228 33.00 33.61 25.97
N PHE A 1229 33.67 32.47 26.16
CA PHE A 1229 34.48 31.83 25.11
C PHE A 1229 33.87 30.48 24.77
N ALA A 1230 33.68 30.22 23.48
CA ALA A 1230 33.16 28.95 22.95
C ALA A 1230 34.16 28.27 22.00
#